data_AF-A0A292QP45-F1
#
_entry.id   AF-A0A292QP45-F1
#
_cell.length_a   1.000
_cell.length_b   1.000
_cell.length_c   1.000
_cell.angle_alpha   90.00
_cell.angle_beta   90.00
_cell.angle_gamma   90.00
#
_symmetry.space_group_name_H-M   'P 1'
#
loop_
_entity.id
_entity.type
_entity.pdbx_description
1 polymer ?
#
loop_
_entity_poly.entity_id
_entity_poly.type
_entity_poly.pdbx_seq_one_letter_code
_entity_poly.pdbx_strand_id
1 'polypeptide(L)'
;MNLTITPKIISFNNTQNNNKIRQDKNHTTNSQITYKNIHAYKDFNIMFTGRTPENFYAQDFNRNNMPSSMKEYLDFDYEERQHIPPEQMMREVFKYIELADNFEDVKNIYPDEELFSNLHENKMKNKTSILAEIKMAKEMSDTPLLKDGNNNFGMYLLKKIYLEGKTLKEINKDFYEKDMNEEYRGIISKPLSNDDTTAYGIKFPKQSFWNSFIATREEYKKFFVTLPKNSVNPAARLPKKEETKETESNTPIERKRATRKYLLPTYKKKQLTDDLKSSTMTSTDVEKKIRKRFAKDDPEASFIVKYLSPIMTVATDRAHLSEDLKSFIDAERRNGKIGNEDIMLQRYWNKNPMMKNIFSHAIIDTIDMFEDIYGEGGFIAINSDLKEITPESKNQKVVDHVSQEYKELLDYTQTIYPNREARYAKHDEEQVKWDNYFEKKYGNIEKENNLQNTDEANYLTDEITPTTEEAEFDENKLSINDINEKFEERIKKEGIILPSPLLKEYCKFMNDNADLAFKIQVANLPKDCTVKDIQKIWRTDGSPDYIDDLNSRFFMEYEKEVQTTNCAIRELAITYDNQQLKNVNISADSNEINEEDKEFQKFISTHKQEFNTLYSKLLAPMTDRERNLVTLAFMSEIDKYENDKNVDPRTNAVLLMFKDISKLNKNQRKKIKDFINEVIPDSTKIILNKKSNKNDKFNQFTSFMNGIIDECVFNQQYLPFLVNKEIVEKYALLMDSFDKDLIRRMEETLPPAGREFYNASNDKIKTGYFCETVTLPTLNKH
;
A
#
# COMPACT_ATOMS: atom_id res chain seq x y z
N MET A 1 26.96 38.44 45.60
CA MET A 1 25.98 39.41 45.07
C MET A 1 24.92 38.63 44.31
N ASN A 2 23.65 38.77 44.76
CA ASN A 2 22.36 38.29 44.23
C ASN A 2 22.21 36.77 43.96
N LEU A 3 21.98 35.92 44.97
CA LEU A 3 20.73 35.58 45.74
C LEU A 3 19.65 34.79 44.95
N THR A 4 19.60 33.48 45.27
CA THR A 4 18.45 32.57 45.53
C THR A 4 17.04 32.94 45.04
N ILE A 5 16.27 31.92 44.59
CA ILE A 5 15.04 31.41 45.26
C ILE A 5 14.46 30.21 44.48
N THR A 6 14.22 29.09 45.19
CA THR A 6 13.41 27.92 44.79
C THR A 6 11.95 28.09 45.24
N PRO A 7 11.04 27.18 44.90
CA PRO A 7 9.82 27.39 44.13
C PRO A 7 8.59 27.84 44.96
N LYS A 8 7.55 28.38 44.31
CA LYS A 8 6.21 28.52 44.93
C LYS A 8 5.09 28.00 44.04
N ILE A 9 4.47 26.94 44.56
CA ILE A 9 3.07 26.56 44.40
C ILE A 9 2.20 27.77 44.75
N ILE A 10 1.21 28.09 43.91
CA ILE A 10 0.06 28.92 44.30
C ILE A 10 -1.22 28.23 43.82
N SER A 11 -1.99 27.79 44.80
CA SER A 11 -3.39 27.39 44.67
C SER A 11 -4.29 28.62 44.59
N PHE A 12 -5.46 28.39 44.01
CA PHE A 12 -6.63 29.27 44.02
C PHE A 12 -6.95 29.87 45.39
N ASN A 13 -7.34 31.14 45.41
CA ASN A 13 -8.28 31.65 46.40
C ASN A 13 -9.11 32.83 45.86
N ASN A 14 -10.41 32.70 46.09
CA ASN A 14 -11.47 33.68 45.93
C ASN A 14 -11.20 34.94 46.76
N THR A 15 -11.64 36.10 46.26
CA THR A 15 -11.96 37.23 47.14
C THR A 15 -13.14 38.02 46.57
N GLN A 16 -14.27 37.94 47.28
CA GLN A 16 -15.34 38.92 47.24
C GLN A 16 -14.81 40.27 47.75
N ASN A 17 -15.26 41.39 47.17
CA ASN A 17 -15.76 42.52 47.97
C ASN A 17 -16.38 43.67 47.14
N ASN A 18 -17.66 43.91 47.45
CA ASN A 18 -18.31 45.17 47.83
C ASN A 18 -18.46 46.36 46.86
N ASN A 19 -19.74 46.58 46.54
CA ASN A 19 -20.38 47.78 46.05
C ASN A 19 -20.07 49.05 46.86
N LYS A 20 -20.03 50.19 46.18
CA LYS A 20 -20.63 51.46 46.63
C LYS A 20 -21.13 52.29 45.45
N ILE A 21 -22.45 52.37 45.32
CA ILE A 21 -23.18 53.28 44.42
C ILE A 21 -23.26 54.65 45.10
N ARG A 22 -22.93 55.72 44.37
CA ARG A 22 -23.40 57.08 44.66
C ARG A 22 -24.59 57.38 43.76
N GLN A 23 -25.70 57.74 44.40
CA GLN A 23 -26.93 58.23 43.78
C GLN A 23 -26.78 59.72 43.47
N ASP A 24 -27.27 60.15 42.31
CA ASP A 24 -27.90 61.46 42.15
C ASP A 24 -29.28 61.26 41.49
N LYS A 25 -30.23 62.08 41.94
CA LYS A 25 -31.69 61.90 41.85
C LYS A 25 -32.35 62.69 40.71
N ASN A 26 -33.55 62.21 40.38
CA ASN A 26 -34.71 62.86 39.69
C ASN A 26 -34.72 62.70 38.15
N HIS A 27 -35.76 62.21 37.46
CA HIS A 27 -37.21 62.17 37.72
C HIS A 27 -37.88 60.88 37.17
N THR A 28 -39.01 60.54 37.80
CA THR A 28 -39.90 59.38 37.61
C THR A 28 -40.81 59.48 36.38
N THR A 29 -40.92 58.39 35.60
CA THR A 29 -42.20 57.79 35.15
C THR A 29 -42.01 56.30 34.79
N ASN A 30 -42.74 55.45 35.52
CA ASN A 30 -42.98 54.00 35.40
C ASN A 30 -42.19 53.18 34.36
N SER A 31 -41.20 52.41 34.84
CA SER A 31 -40.69 51.22 34.18
C SER A 31 -41.28 49.94 34.80
N GLN A 32 -41.86 49.10 33.96
CA GLN A 32 -42.23 47.73 34.29
C GLN A 32 -40.98 46.97 34.76
N ILE A 33 -41.17 46.15 35.80
CA ILE A 33 -40.17 45.35 36.49
C ILE A 33 -39.37 44.51 35.48
N THR A 34 -38.13 44.90 35.20
CA THR A 34 -37.17 44.11 34.45
C THR A 34 -36.36 43.27 35.44
N TYR A 35 -36.57 41.96 35.45
CA TYR A 35 -35.70 41.02 36.15
C TYR A 35 -34.30 41.08 35.51
N LYS A 36 -33.34 41.70 36.20
CA LYS A 36 -31.92 41.58 35.85
C LYS A 36 -31.47 40.15 36.10
N ASN A 37 -31.40 39.35 35.03
CA ASN A 37 -30.76 38.04 35.08
C ASN A 37 -29.23 38.27 35.06
N ILE A 38 -28.62 38.16 36.23
CA ILE A 38 -27.17 38.15 36.43
C ILE A 38 -26.71 36.76 36.03
N HIS A 39 -26.02 36.63 34.88
CA HIS A 39 -24.98 35.65 34.53
C HIS A 39 -24.74 35.76 33.02
N ALA A 40 -24.12 36.87 32.58
CA ALA A 40 -23.65 37.03 31.20
C ALA A 40 -22.20 36.57 31.11
N TYR A 41 -21.93 35.57 30.26
CA TYR A 41 -20.58 35.14 29.91
C TYR A 41 -19.87 36.31 29.20
N LYS A 42 -18.86 36.89 29.85
CA LYS A 42 -17.98 37.91 29.26
C LYS A 42 -16.96 37.22 28.38
N ASP A 43 -17.22 37.10 27.08
CA ASP A 43 -16.14 36.90 26.11
C ASP A 43 -16.10 37.90 24.95
N PHE A 44 -17.14 38.72 24.70
CA PHE A 44 -17.06 39.80 23.68
C PHE A 44 -17.90 41.05 24.00
N ASN A 45 -18.21 41.32 25.27
CA ASN A 45 -19.13 42.40 25.68
C ASN A 45 -20.54 42.28 25.08
N ILE A 46 -20.94 41.05 24.70
CA ILE A 46 -22.25 40.69 24.21
C ILE A 46 -23.10 40.26 25.40
N MET A 47 -24.18 41.01 25.69
CA MET A 47 -25.14 40.65 26.74
C MET A 47 -26.33 39.96 26.08
N PHE A 48 -26.47 38.65 26.25
CA PHE A 48 -27.69 37.92 25.89
C PHE A 48 -28.79 38.25 26.92
N THR A 49 -29.42 39.42 26.78
CA THR A 49 -30.43 39.92 27.73
C THR A 49 -31.77 39.19 27.66
N GLY A 50 -31.90 38.18 26.80
CA GLY A 50 -32.96 37.18 26.83
C GLY A 50 -32.41 35.83 26.38
N ARG A 51 -32.84 34.74 27.02
CA ARG A 51 -32.40 33.37 26.72
C ARG A 51 -33.30 32.70 25.67
N THR A 52 -33.69 33.43 24.62
CA THR A 52 -34.48 32.88 23.50
C THR A 52 -33.64 32.82 22.24
N PRO A 53 -33.90 31.88 21.31
CA PRO A 53 -33.23 31.84 20.01
C PRO A 53 -33.27 33.18 19.27
N GLU A 54 -34.34 33.98 19.39
CA GLU A 54 -34.42 35.31 18.76
C GLU A 54 -33.25 36.23 19.17
N ASN A 55 -32.82 36.15 20.43
CA ASN A 55 -31.74 36.99 20.94
C ASN A 55 -30.38 36.65 20.29
N PHE A 56 -30.23 35.43 19.77
CA PHE A 56 -29.04 35.05 19.02
C PHE A 56 -28.98 35.83 17.70
N TYR A 57 -30.10 35.96 16.98
CA TYR A 57 -30.17 36.65 15.68
C TYR A 57 -30.40 38.15 15.79
N ALA A 58 -31.03 38.65 16.85
CA ALA A 58 -31.22 40.09 17.06
C ALA A 58 -29.91 40.88 17.20
N GLN A 59 -28.79 40.17 17.43
CA GLN A 59 -27.46 40.76 17.49
C GLN A 59 -26.85 40.88 16.08
N ASP A 60 -26.60 42.12 15.64
CA ASP A 60 -25.87 42.41 14.40
C ASP A 60 -24.54 41.66 14.31
N PHE A 61 -23.87 41.44 15.44
CA PHE A 61 -22.63 40.66 15.50
C PHE A 61 -22.80 39.24 14.95
N ASN A 62 -23.85 38.51 15.34
CA ASN A 62 -24.06 37.14 14.86
C ASN A 62 -24.60 37.16 13.42
N ARG A 63 -25.57 38.03 13.09
CA ARG A 63 -26.12 38.14 11.72
C ARG A 63 -25.09 38.54 10.66
N ASN A 64 -24.12 39.37 11.00
CA ASN A 64 -23.07 39.80 10.07
C ASN A 64 -21.95 38.76 9.91
N ASN A 65 -21.83 37.82 10.86
CA ASN A 65 -20.77 36.82 10.86
C ASN A 65 -21.24 35.39 10.55
N MET A 66 -22.55 35.14 10.44
CA MET A 66 -23.09 33.83 10.09
C MET A 66 -22.84 33.46 8.61
N PRO A 67 -22.91 32.17 8.24
CA PRO A 67 -22.83 31.72 6.84
C PRO A 67 -23.85 32.41 5.94
N SER A 68 -23.48 32.66 4.68
CA SER A 68 -24.32 33.38 3.72
C SER A 68 -25.65 32.67 3.47
N SER A 69 -25.62 31.35 3.31
CA SER A 69 -26.85 30.55 3.11
C SER A 69 -27.76 30.58 4.34
N MET A 70 -27.18 30.63 5.55
CA MET A 70 -27.99 30.75 6.77
C MET A 70 -28.61 32.14 6.89
N LYS A 71 -27.87 33.18 6.49
CA LYS A 71 -28.37 34.55 6.49
C LYS A 71 -29.52 34.72 5.50
N GLU A 72 -29.36 34.20 4.29
CA GLU A 72 -30.41 34.23 3.26
C GLU A 72 -31.66 33.45 3.70
N TYR A 73 -31.47 32.26 4.28
CA TYR A 73 -32.58 31.50 4.85
C TYR A 73 -33.27 32.27 5.98
N LEU A 74 -32.53 32.87 6.90
CA LEU A 74 -33.10 33.67 7.98
C LEU A 74 -33.87 34.89 7.44
N ASP A 75 -33.28 35.67 6.54
CA ASP A 75 -33.84 36.93 6.05
C ASP A 75 -35.06 36.71 5.13
N PHE A 76 -35.20 35.55 4.49
CA PHE A 76 -36.36 35.21 3.65
C PHE A 76 -37.69 35.20 4.41
N ASP A 77 -37.66 34.82 5.69
CA ASP A 77 -38.83 34.86 6.57
C ASP A 77 -38.37 35.11 8.01
N TYR A 78 -37.83 36.31 8.22
CA TYR A 78 -37.16 36.68 9.48
C TYR A 78 -38.10 36.54 10.69
N GLU A 79 -39.36 36.97 10.54
CA GLU A 79 -40.33 36.98 11.63
C GLU A 79 -40.61 35.59 12.18
N GLU A 80 -40.75 34.57 11.32
CA GLU A 80 -40.94 33.19 11.77
C GLU A 80 -39.61 32.49 12.11
N ARG A 81 -38.55 32.74 11.33
CA ARG A 81 -37.29 31.96 11.40
C ARG A 81 -36.35 32.41 12.52
N GLN A 82 -36.47 33.64 13.04
CA GLN A 82 -35.68 34.11 14.20
C GLN A 82 -35.90 33.27 15.47
N HIS A 83 -37.02 32.55 15.56
CA HIS A 83 -37.34 31.70 16.69
C HIS A 83 -36.64 30.33 16.64
N ILE A 84 -36.04 29.95 15.51
CA ILE A 84 -35.42 28.64 15.32
C ILE A 84 -34.07 28.59 16.07
N PRO A 85 -33.79 27.56 16.88
CA PRO A 85 -32.48 27.40 17.52
C PRO A 85 -31.33 27.41 16.50
N PRO A 86 -30.17 28.01 16.82
CA PRO A 86 -29.04 28.10 15.89
C PRO A 86 -28.56 26.76 15.31
N GLU A 87 -28.56 25.69 16.11
CA GLU A 87 -28.21 24.34 15.66
C GLU A 87 -29.24 23.76 14.69
N GLN A 88 -30.53 23.93 15.00
CA GLN A 88 -31.62 23.49 14.13
C GLN A 88 -31.64 24.31 12.83
N MET A 89 -31.33 25.61 12.89
CA MET A 89 -31.17 26.48 11.73
C MET A 89 -30.04 25.99 10.83
N MET A 90 -28.85 25.76 11.39
CA MET A 90 -27.70 25.30 10.61
C MET A 90 -28.00 23.97 9.92
N ARG A 91 -28.59 23.01 10.65
CA ARG A 91 -29.02 21.72 10.10
C ARG A 91 -30.04 21.87 8.99
N GLU A 92 -31.07 22.70 9.18
CA GLU A 92 -32.14 22.90 8.20
C GLU A 92 -31.64 23.57 6.92
N VAL A 93 -30.75 24.57 7.06
CA VAL A 93 -30.14 25.27 5.94
C VAL A 93 -29.26 24.34 5.12
N PHE A 94 -28.46 23.50 5.77
CA PHE A 94 -27.48 22.64 5.11
C PHE A 94 -27.96 21.20 4.87
N LYS A 95 -29.21 20.85 5.20
CA LYS A 95 -29.74 19.47 5.10
C LYS A 95 -29.54 18.82 3.73
N TYR A 96 -29.50 19.59 2.65
CA TYR A 96 -29.34 19.05 1.30
C TYR A 96 -27.90 18.58 1.00
N ILE A 97 -26.94 18.81 1.89
CA ILE A 97 -25.65 18.11 1.87
C ILE A 97 -25.85 16.58 1.98
N GLU A 98 -26.96 16.12 2.58
CA GLU A 98 -27.30 14.69 2.61
C GLU A 98 -27.57 14.10 1.22
N LEU A 99 -27.98 14.92 0.25
CA LEU A 99 -28.25 14.53 -1.14
C LEU A 99 -26.99 14.55 -2.03
N ALA A 100 -25.87 15.08 -1.53
CA ALA A 100 -24.62 15.19 -2.27
C ALA A 100 -23.75 13.93 -2.08
N ASP A 101 -23.25 13.37 -3.19
CA ASP A 101 -22.33 12.24 -3.17
C ASP A 101 -20.88 12.72 -3.02
N ASN A 102 -20.58 13.91 -3.53
CA ASN A 102 -19.24 14.50 -3.54
C ASN A 102 -19.29 16.03 -3.31
N PHE A 103 -18.11 16.65 -3.20
CA PHE A 103 -18.00 18.10 -2.94
C PHE A 103 -18.47 18.99 -4.09
N GLU A 104 -18.45 18.51 -5.33
CA GLU A 104 -18.94 19.30 -6.45
C GLU A 104 -20.47 19.38 -6.42
N ASP A 105 -21.16 18.30 -6.05
CA ASP A 105 -22.60 18.32 -5.80
C ASP A 105 -22.96 19.32 -4.70
N VAL A 106 -22.16 19.40 -3.62
CA VAL A 106 -22.36 20.39 -2.55
C VAL A 106 -22.29 21.81 -3.10
N LYS A 107 -21.30 22.12 -3.96
CA LYS A 107 -21.19 23.44 -4.59
C LYS A 107 -22.36 23.73 -5.53
N ASN A 108 -22.85 22.72 -6.23
CA ASN A 108 -24.01 22.87 -7.12
C ASN A 108 -25.29 23.16 -6.34
N ILE A 109 -25.46 22.50 -5.18
CA ILE A 109 -26.61 22.72 -4.30
C ILE A 109 -26.49 24.09 -3.61
N TYR A 110 -25.30 24.52 -3.21
CA TYR A 110 -25.06 25.79 -2.50
C TYR A 110 -24.03 26.67 -3.24
N PRO A 111 -24.37 27.19 -4.43
CA PRO A 111 -23.40 27.88 -5.30
C PRO A 111 -22.96 29.24 -4.75
N ASP A 112 -23.80 29.86 -3.94
CA ASP A 112 -23.57 31.19 -3.38
C ASP A 112 -22.96 31.14 -1.96
N GLU A 113 -22.66 29.94 -1.44
CA GLU A 113 -22.04 29.77 -0.12
C GLU A 113 -20.50 29.84 -0.22
N GLU A 114 -19.94 30.95 0.27
CA GLU A 114 -18.50 31.21 0.28
C GLU A 114 -17.70 30.11 1.00
N LEU A 115 -18.27 29.49 2.04
CA LEU A 115 -17.62 28.41 2.79
C LEU A 115 -17.40 27.15 1.96
N PHE A 116 -18.21 26.94 0.90
CA PHE A 116 -18.13 25.75 0.04
C PHE A 116 -17.39 25.98 -1.28
N SER A 117 -17.16 27.24 -1.65
CA SER A 117 -16.43 27.63 -2.87
C SER A 117 -15.10 26.91 -3.08
N ASN A 118 -14.39 26.61 -1.99
CA ASN A 118 -13.06 26.01 -2.02
C ASN A 118 -13.05 24.50 -1.76
N LEU A 119 -14.21 23.82 -1.65
CA LEU A 119 -14.23 22.38 -1.41
C LEU A 119 -13.54 21.62 -2.55
N HIS A 120 -12.70 20.65 -2.21
CA HIS A 120 -12.02 19.81 -3.17
C HIS A 120 -11.60 18.49 -2.53
N GLU A 121 -11.44 17.45 -3.33
CA GLU A 121 -10.83 16.22 -2.84
C GLU A 121 -9.39 16.48 -2.39
N ASN A 122 -8.94 15.75 -1.36
CA ASN A 122 -7.59 15.90 -0.85
C ASN A 122 -6.56 15.51 -1.93
N LYS A 123 -5.82 16.50 -2.42
CA LYS A 123 -4.71 16.33 -3.37
C LYS A 123 -3.33 16.40 -2.70
N MET A 124 -3.28 16.65 -1.39
CA MET A 124 -2.02 16.87 -0.69
C MET A 124 -1.29 15.55 -0.39
N LYS A 125 0.02 15.54 -0.68
CA LYS A 125 0.95 14.50 -0.22
C LYS A 125 1.31 14.74 1.24
N ASN A 126 0.32 14.69 2.13
CA ASN A 126 0.56 14.88 3.56
C ASN A 126 1.33 13.67 4.08
N LYS A 127 2.65 13.82 4.33
CA LYS A 127 3.50 12.72 4.80
C LYS A 127 3.20 12.31 6.26
N THR A 128 2.54 13.16 7.04
CA THR A 128 2.42 13.00 8.50
C THR A 128 1.05 13.34 9.10
N SER A 129 -0.06 13.28 8.34
CA SER A 129 -1.42 13.57 8.88
C SER A 129 -2.33 12.34 8.97
N ILE A 130 -3.51 12.46 9.60
CA ILE A 130 -4.52 11.37 9.67
C ILE A 130 -4.92 10.90 8.28
N LEU A 131 -4.91 11.79 7.28
CA LEU A 131 -5.20 11.47 5.88
C LEU A 131 -4.18 10.51 5.27
N ALA A 132 -2.92 10.59 5.73
CA ALA A 132 -1.87 9.66 5.35
C ALA A 132 -2.14 8.26 5.93
N GLU A 133 -2.53 8.19 7.20
CA GLU A 133 -2.87 6.94 7.88
C GLU A 133 -4.12 6.31 7.27
N ILE A 134 -5.17 7.09 6.96
CA ILE A 134 -6.36 6.63 6.25
C ILE A 134 -6.00 6.05 4.88
N LYS A 135 -5.13 6.73 4.13
CA LYS A 135 -4.67 6.25 2.83
C LYS A 135 -3.93 4.91 2.96
N MET A 136 -2.98 4.81 3.90
CA MET A 136 -2.24 3.57 4.16
C MET A 136 -3.18 2.45 4.61
N ALA A 137 -4.13 2.74 5.50
CA ALA A 137 -5.10 1.78 6.01
C ALA A 137 -5.96 1.18 4.90
N LYS A 138 -6.44 2.00 3.95
CA LYS A 138 -7.20 1.54 2.77
C LYS A 138 -6.39 0.72 1.77
N GLU A 139 -5.07 0.78 1.82
CA GLU A 139 -4.23 -0.10 1.00
C GLU A 139 -4.20 -1.53 1.56
N MET A 140 -4.38 -1.69 2.88
CA MET A 140 -4.37 -2.99 3.57
C MET A 140 -5.72 -3.71 3.55
N SER A 141 -6.81 -2.97 3.37
CA SER A 141 -8.17 -3.51 3.43
C SER A 141 -9.14 -2.71 2.58
N ASP A 142 -10.05 -3.41 1.91
CA ASP A 142 -11.14 -2.83 1.12
C ASP A 142 -12.40 -2.53 1.96
N THR A 143 -12.36 -2.81 3.27
CA THR A 143 -13.45 -2.49 4.20
C THR A 143 -13.76 -0.98 4.18
N PRO A 144 -15.03 -0.56 4.29
CA PRO A 144 -15.33 0.86 4.38
C PRO A 144 -14.70 1.54 5.61
N LEU A 145 -14.15 2.74 5.43
CA LEU A 145 -13.53 3.53 6.51
C LEU A 145 -14.49 3.73 7.69
N LEU A 146 -15.74 4.02 7.38
CA LEU A 146 -16.79 4.33 8.33
C LEU A 146 -17.78 3.15 8.44
N LYS A 147 -18.36 2.96 9.62
CA LYS A 147 -19.31 1.87 9.91
C LYS A 147 -20.62 1.97 9.12
N ASP A 148 -20.92 3.14 8.57
CA ASP A 148 -22.07 3.38 7.69
C ASP A 148 -21.86 2.88 6.25
N GLY A 149 -20.69 2.31 5.95
CA GLY A 149 -20.33 1.81 4.62
C GLY A 149 -19.68 2.87 3.72
N ASN A 150 -19.49 4.10 4.19
CA ASN A 150 -18.90 5.18 3.41
C ASN A 150 -17.37 5.22 3.54
N ASN A 151 -16.74 5.66 2.46
CA ASN A 151 -15.30 5.82 2.33
C ASN A 151 -14.86 7.29 2.18
N ASN A 152 -15.80 8.22 2.00
CA ASN A 152 -15.51 9.63 1.77
C ASN A 152 -15.33 10.39 3.10
N PHE A 153 -14.09 10.39 3.60
CA PHE A 153 -13.73 11.09 4.84
C PHE A 153 -13.98 12.59 4.76
N GLY A 154 -13.78 13.21 3.58
CA GLY A 154 -14.05 14.64 3.38
C GLY A 154 -15.53 14.99 3.57
N MET A 155 -16.43 14.22 2.95
CA MET A 155 -17.88 14.40 3.13
C MET A 155 -18.33 14.09 4.56
N TYR A 156 -17.71 13.11 5.22
CA TYR A 156 -17.94 12.86 6.64
C TYR A 156 -17.64 14.09 7.49
N LEU A 157 -16.47 14.72 7.31
CA LEU A 157 -16.11 15.94 8.04
C LEU A 157 -17.07 17.09 7.75
N LEU A 158 -17.42 17.29 6.48
CA LEU A 158 -18.36 18.32 6.09
C LEU A 158 -19.73 18.12 6.77
N LYS A 159 -20.27 16.89 6.75
CA LYS A 159 -21.55 16.55 7.40
C LYS A 159 -21.48 16.76 8.92
N LYS A 160 -20.40 16.33 9.60
CA LYS A 160 -20.24 16.55 11.04
C LYS A 160 -20.17 18.04 11.42
N ILE A 161 -19.55 18.87 10.60
CA ILE A 161 -19.43 20.31 10.86
C ILE A 161 -20.76 21.03 10.57
N TYR A 162 -21.36 20.79 9.39
CA TYR A 162 -22.47 21.61 8.89
C TYR A 162 -23.88 21.04 9.18
N LEU A 163 -24.03 19.74 9.37
CA LEU A 163 -25.31 19.13 9.76
C LEU A 163 -25.42 18.93 11.27
N GLU A 164 -24.31 18.58 11.93
CA GLU A 164 -24.28 18.29 13.37
C GLU A 164 -23.66 19.42 14.21
N GLY A 165 -23.08 20.46 13.59
CA GLY A 165 -22.53 21.60 14.31
C GLY A 165 -21.34 21.27 15.22
N LYS A 166 -20.59 20.18 14.94
CA LYS A 166 -19.54 19.67 15.82
C LYS A 166 -18.18 20.33 15.63
N THR A 167 -17.45 20.47 16.72
CA THR A 167 -16.05 20.92 16.73
C THR A 167 -15.10 19.78 16.40
N LEU A 168 -13.85 20.07 15.98
CA LEU A 168 -12.84 19.04 15.72
C LEU A 168 -12.59 18.09 16.90
N LYS A 169 -12.70 18.57 18.14
CA LYS A 169 -12.53 17.73 19.33
C LYS A 169 -13.65 16.69 19.45
N GLU A 170 -14.86 17.09 19.13
CA GLU A 170 -16.05 16.22 19.15
C GLU A 170 -16.02 15.24 17.99
N ILE A 171 -15.63 15.71 16.79
CA ILE A 171 -15.45 14.86 15.61
C ILE A 171 -14.37 13.81 15.85
N ASN A 172 -13.23 14.20 16.44
CA ASN A 172 -12.20 13.25 16.85
C ASN A 172 -12.78 12.14 17.75
N LYS A 173 -13.53 12.53 18.78
CA LYS A 173 -14.13 11.58 19.71
C LYS A 173 -15.09 10.62 18.98
N ASP A 174 -16.03 11.15 18.20
CA ASP A 174 -17.01 10.33 17.48
C ASP A 174 -16.34 9.43 16.43
N PHE A 175 -15.34 9.93 15.70
CA PHE A 175 -14.60 9.16 14.71
C PHE A 175 -13.97 7.91 15.34
N TYR A 176 -13.25 8.05 16.46
CA TYR A 176 -12.55 6.93 17.09
C TYR A 176 -13.44 6.01 17.92
N GLU A 177 -14.51 6.54 18.54
CA GLU A 177 -15.36 5.76 19.44
C GLU A 177 -16.54 5.09 18.71
N LYS A 178 -17.11 5.75 17.71
CA LYS A 178 -18.40 5.35 17.12
C LYS A 178 -18.33 5.08 15.63
N ASP A 179 -17.70 5.96 14.86
CA ASP A 179 -17.92 6.03 13.41
C ASP A 179 -16.88 5.25 12.59
N MET A 180 -15.61 5.13 13.05
CA MET A 180 -14.56 4.39 12.34
C MET A 180 -14.75 2.88 12.46
N ASN A 181 -14.51 2.16 11.37
CA ASN A 181 -14.54 0.70 11.38
C ASN A 181 -13.46 0.12 12.31
N GLU A 182 -13.78 -0.95 13.03
CA GLU A 182 -12.90 -1.59 14.01
C GLU A 182 -11.62 -2.12 13.38
N GLU A 183 -11.66 -2.49 12.10
CA GLU A 183 -10.48 -2.96 11.36
C GLU A 183 -9.35 -1.91 11.35
N TYR A 184 -9.70 -0.62 11.34
CA TYR A 184 -8.71 0.47 11.27
C TYR A 184 -8.24 0.98 12.62
N ARG A 185 -8.82 0.48 13.72
CA ARG A 185 -8.38 0.80 15.08
C ARG A 185 -6.93 0.33 15.29
N GLY A 186 -6.06 1.24 15.75
CA GLY A 186 -4.63 0.97 15.97
C GLY A 186 -3.74 1.25 14.75
N ILE A 187 -4.31 1.25 13.54
CA ILE A 187 -3.66 1.69 12.29
C ILE A 187 -3.77 3.21 12.14
N ILE A 188 -4.98 3.74 12.32
CA ILE A 188 -5.26 5.17 12.35
C ILE A 188 -5.25 5.61 13.82
N SER A 189 -4.37 6.54 14.15
CA SER A 189 -4.11 6.95 15.53
C SER A 189 -3.92 8.46 15.70
N LYS A 190 -3.63 9.20 14.62
CA LYS A 190 -3.41 10.64 14.68
C LYS A 190 -4.73 11.40 14.84
N PRO A 191 -4.84 12.33 15.81
CA PRO A 191 -6.02 13.17 15.90
C PRO A 191 -6.15 14.05 14.65
N LEU A 192 -7.38 14.35 14.27
CA LEU A 192 -7.70 15.36 13.28
C LEU A 192 -7.17 16.73 13.71
N SER A 193 -6.57 17.44 12.76
CA SER A 193 -6.15 18.84 12.89
C SER A 193 -6.91 19.74 11.91
N ASN A 194 -6.75 21.06 12.07
CA ASN A 194 -7.26 22.04 11.11
C ASN A 194 -6.65 21.86 9.71
N ASP A 195 -5.43 21.32 9.62
CA ASP A 195 -4.78 21.05 8.33
C ASP A 195 -5.54 19.97 7.55
N ASP A 196 -6.13 19.00 8.26
CA ASP A 196 -6.89 17.91 7.63
C ASP A 196 -8.22 18.40 7.04
N THR A 197 -8.92 19.32 7.70
CA THR A 197 -10.11 19.97 7.11
C THR A 197 -9.72 20.90 5.98
N THR A 198 -8.61 21.63 6.12
CA THR A 198 -8.09 22.56 5.11
C THR A 198 -7.63 21.81 3.84
N ALA A 199 -7.11 20.59 3.97
CA ALA A 199 -6.72 19.74 2.84
C ALA A 199 -7.91 19.36 1.94
N TYR A 200 -9.15 19.45 2.44
CA TYR A 200 -10.37 19.31 1.65
C TYR A 200 -11.01 20.66 1.29
N GLY A 201 -10.39 21.78 1.66
CA GLY A 201 -10.95 23.12 1.55
C GLY A 201 -12.14 23.38 2.49
N ILE A 202 -12.36 22.52 3.48
CA ILE A 202 -13.45 22.68 4.46
C ILE A 202 -13.03 23.76 5.45
N LYS A 203 -13.79 24.84 5.49
CA LYS A 203 -13.63 25.93 6.47
C LYS A 203 -14.70 25.80 7.55
N PHE A 204 -14.40 26.24 8.76
CA PHE A 204 -15.44 26.52 9.76
C PHE A 204 -16.09 27.88 9.45
N PRO A 205 -17.32 28.12 9.94
CA PRO A 205 -17.91 29.46 9.95
C PRO A 205 -16.97 30.48 10.60
N LYS A 206 -17.18 31.78 10.34
CA LYS A 206 -16.37 32.85 10.92
C LYS A 206 -16.28 32.67 12.44
N GLN A 207 -15.07 32.77 13.00
CA GLN A 207 -14.79 32.49 14.40
C GLN A 207 -15.75 33.21 15.36
N SER A 208 -16.08 34.47 15.04
CA SER A 208 -17.04 35.30 15.75
C SER A 208 -18.41 34.62 15.92
N PHE A 209 -18.98 34.13 14.83
CA PHE A 209 -20.25 33.40 14.85
C PHE A 209 -20.09 32.02 15.50
N TRP A 210 -19.02 31.30 15.16
CA TRP A 210 -18.80 29.92 15.60
C TRP A 210 -18.64 29.82 17.13
N ASN A 211 -17.96 30.78 17.76
CA ASN A 211 -17.84 30.85 19.21
C ASN A 211 -19.20 31.08 19.88
N SER A 212 -19.99 32.03 19.39
CA SER A 212 -21.36 32.28 19.90
C SER A 212 -22.24 31.04 19.73
N PHE A 213 -22.14 30.37 18.57
CA PHE A 213 -22.87 29.14 18.26
C PHE A 213 -22.54 28.03 19.26
N ILE A 214 -21.25 27.70 19.46
CA ILE A 214 -20.83 26.64 20.39
C ILE A 214 -21.24 26.95 21.83
N ALA A 215 -21.07 28.20 22.26
CA ALA A 215 -21.39 28.62 23.62
C ALA A 215 -22.88 28.51 23.95
N THR A 216 -23.76 28.60 22.95
CA THR A 216 -25.21 28.72 23.15
C THR A 216 -26.02 27.54 22.62
N ARG A 217 -25.47 26.70 21.71
CA ARG A 217 -26.22 25.60 21.07
C ARG A 217 -26.85 24.62 22.08
N GLU A 218 -26.12 24.23 23.13
CA GLU A 218 -26.64 23.29 24.14
C GLU A 218 -27.74 23.90 25.01
N GLU A 219 -27.67 25.20 25.27
CA GLU A 219 -28.70 25.91 26.02
C GLU A 219 -29.98 26.03 25.19
N TYR A 220 -29.84 26.30 23.88
CA TYR A 220 -30.96 26.48 22.98
C TYR A 220 -31.65 25.17 22.53
N LYS A 221 -31.03 24.00 22.70
CA LYS A 221 -31.68 22.69 22.46
C LYS A 221 -33.01 22.50 23.21
N LYS A 222 -33.21 23.23 24.31
CA LYS A 222 -34.44 23.18 25.11
C LYS A 222 -35.63 23.86 24.42
N PHE A 223 -35.39 24.71 23.43
CA PHE A 223 -36.39 25.50 22.72
C PHE A 223 -36.65 24.85 21.36
N PHE A 224 -37.26 23.67 21.32
CA PHE A 224 -37.56 23.02 20.04
C PHE A 224 -38.75 23.72 19.37
N VAL A 225 -38.53 24.31 18.19
CA VAL A 225 -39.58 25.00 17.43
C VAL A 225 -39.96 24.17 16.21
N THR A 226 -41.26 24.01 15.97
CA THR A 226 -41.77 23.39 14.73
C THR A 226 -41.46 24.30 13.55
N LEU A 227 -40.76 23.76 12.55
CA LEU A 227 -40.35 24.53 11.36
C LEU A 227 -41.56 25.10 10.60
N PRO A 228 -41.45 26.31 10.01
CA PRO A 228 -42.46 26.89 9.14
C PRO A 228 -42.91 25.92 8.03
N LYS A 229 -44.20 25.93 7.68
CA LYS A 229 -44.75 25.07 6.61
C LYS A 229 -44.19 25.42 5.22
N ASN A 230 -43.64 26.63 5.04
CA ASN A 230 -42.91 27.02 3.84
C ASN A 230 -41.48 26.46 3.87
N SER A 231 -41.31 25.26 3.32
CA SER A 231 -40.07 24.49 3.32
C SER A 231 -39.05 24.91 2.26
N VAL A 232 -39.26 26.02 1.55
CA VAL A 232 -38.35 26.46 0.50
C VAL A 232 -37.11 27.07 1.15
N ASN A 233 -35.97 26.43 0.90
CA ASN A 233 -34.67 26.97 1.25
C ASN A 233 -34.16 27.81 0.06
N PRO A 234 -34.20 29.15 0.13
CA PRO A 234 -33.78 30.00 -0.98
C PRO A 234 -32.30 29.83 -1.33
N ALA A 235 -31.47 29.47 -0.33
CA ALA A 235 -30.03 29.33 -0.49
C ALA A 235 -29.60 28.01 -1.14
N ALA A 236 -30.54 27.08 -1.37
CA ALA A 236 -30.25 25.77 -1.97
C ALA A 236 -30.88 25.66 -3.37
N ARG A 237 -30.06 25.32 -4.36
CA ARG A 237 -30.48 25.04 -5.74
C ARG A 237 -30.56 23.54 -5.95
N LEU A 238 -31.75 23.00 -5.75
CA LEU A 238 -32.00 21.58 -6.01
C LEU A 238 -32.24 21.34 -7.50
N PRO A 239 -31.70 20.25 -8.08
CA PRO A 239 -32.04 19.87 -9.44
C PRO A 239 -33.56 19.63 -9.53
N LYS A 240 -34.23 20.30 -10.48
CA LYS A 240 -35.66 20.12 -10.73
C LYS A 240 -35.92 18.65 -11.09
N LYS A 241 -36.75 17.96 -10.30
CA LYS A 241 -37.41 16.71 -10.73
C LYS A 241 -38.51 17.10 -11.71
N GLU A 242 -38.34 16.83 -13.00
CA GLU A 242 -39.45 16.79 -13.95
C GLU A 242 -39.88 15.34 -14.17
N GLU A 243 -41.19 15.10 -14.08
CA GLU A 243 -41.86 13.89 -14.51
C GLU A 243 -41.56 13.65 -16.00
N THR A 244 -41.10 12.43 -16.32
CA THR A 244 -41.10 11.78 -17.65
C THR A 244 -41.14 12.67 -18.90
N LYS A 245 -39.99 12.79 -19.59
CA LYS A 245 -39.76 12.29 -20.96
C LYS A 245 -38.28 12.45 -21.35
N GLU A 246 -37.86 11.60 -22.29
CA GLU A 246 -36.60 11.49 -23.05
C GLU A 246 -35.77 12.81 -23.12
N THR A 247 -34.43 12.85 -23.11
CA THR A 247 -33.47 12.10 -23.94
C THR A 247 -32.02 12.31 -23.43
N GLU A 248 -31.16 11.33 -23.70
CA GLU A 248 -29.71 11.34 -23.98
C GLU A 248 -28.82 12.57 -23.65
N SER A 249 -27.84 12.28 -22.78
CA SER A 249 -26.39 12.54 -22.89
C SER A 249 -25.85 13.97 -23.03
N ASN A 250 -25.16 14.47 -21.99
CA ASN A 250 -23.69 14.55 -21.91
C ASN A 250 -23.22 15.59 -20.86
N THR A 251 -22.58 15.11 -19.80
CA THR A 251 -21.54 15.81 -19.00
C THR A 251 -20.22 15.92 -19.82
N PRO A 252 -19.11 16.51 -19.32
CA PRO A 252 -18.86 17.78 -18.60
C PRO A 252 -17.54 18.46 -19.09
N ILE A 253 -17.13 19.66 -18.60
CA ILE A 253 -15.72 20.14 -18.54
C ILE A 253 -15.60 21.18 -17.37
N GLU A 254 -15.02 20.98 -16.18
CA GLU A 254 -13.63 20.69 -15.71
C GLU A 254 -12.51 21.60 -16.25
N ARG A 255 -11.94 22.51 -15.41
CA ARG A 255 -10.88 23.55 -15.67
C ARG A 255 -10.67 23.83 -17.15
N LYS A 256 -10.98 25.02 -17.69
CA LYS A 256 -10.69 25.30 -19.12
C LYS A 256 -9.20 25.08 -19.44
N ARG A 257 -8.89 23.84 -19.83
CA ARG A 257 -7.82 23.45 -20.74
C ARG A 257 -8.00 24.39 -21.91
N ALA A 258 -6.90 24.89 -22.48
CA ALA A 258 -6.99 25.51 -23.80
C ALA A 258 -7.85 24.57 -24.65
N THR A 259 -8.92 25.09 -25.24
CA THR A 259 -9.88 24.26 -25.96
C THR A 259 -9.06 23.42 -26.93
N ARG A 260 -9.02 22.10 -26.73
CA ARG A 260 -8.18 21.25 -27.57
C ARG A 260 -8.58 21.56 -29.00
N LYS A 261 -7.64 22.08 -29.79
CA LYS A 261 -7.93 22.43 -31.18
C LYS A 261 -8.35 21.20 -31.97
N TYR A 262 -7.87 20.04 -31.55
CA TYR A 262 -8.16 18.72 -32.09
C TYR A 262 -8.60 17.79 -30.95
N LEU A 263 -9.70 17.06 -31.15
CA LEU A 263 -10.22 16.11 -30.17
C LEU A 263 -10.72 14.89 -30.91
N LEU A 264 -9.91 13.83 -30.89
CA LEU A 264 -10.31 12.55 -31.46
C LEU A 264 -11.50 11.96 -30.68
N PRO A 265 -12.64 11.68 -31.34
CA PRO A 265 -13.73 10.94 -30.72
C PRO A 265 -13.31 9.53 -30.30
N THR A 266 -13.85 9.03 -29.19
CA THR A 266 -13.53 7.70 -28.65
C THR A 266 -13.68 6.56 -29.67
N TYR A 267 -14.68 6.64 -30.56
CA TYR A 267 -14.86 5.65 -31.61
C TYR A 267 -13.75 5.70 -32.68
N LYS A 268 -13.25 6.89 -33.04
CA LYS A 268 -12.12 7.04 -33.97
C LYS A 268 -10.84 6.53 -33.33
N LYS A 269 -10.63 6.76 -32.03
CA LYS A 269 -9.49 6.19 -31.27
C LYS A 269 -9.49 4.67 -31.32
N LYS A 270 -10.65 4.03 -31.11
CA LYS A 270 -10.78 2.57 -31.23
C LYS A 270 -10.46 2.07 -32.64
N GLN A 271 -11.02 2.73 -33.66
CA GLN A 271 -10.75 2.38 -35.06
C GLN A 271 -9.29 2.56 -35.45
N LEU A 272 -8.64 3.64 -34.98
CA LEU A 272 -7.22 3.88 -35.18
C LEU A 272 -6.39 2.83 -34.43
N THR A 273 -6.73 2.50 -33.18
CA THR A 273 -6.04 1.45 -32.42
C THR A 273 -6.10 0.11 -33.17
N ASP A 274 -7.26 -0.27 -33.68
CA ASP A 274 -7.45 -1.52 -34.43
C ASP A 274 -6.71 -1.50 -35.78
N ASP A 275 -6.72 -0.36 -36.48
CA ASP A 275 -5.93 -0.17 -37.71
C ASP A 275 -4.42 -0.23 -37.45
N LEU A 276 -3.95 0.35 -36.35
CA LEU A 276 -2.55 0.29 -35.93
C LEU A 276 -2.15 -1.14 -35.57
N LYS A 277 -2.99 -1.91 -34.85
CA LYS A 277 -2.75 -3.35 -34.61
C LYS A 277 -2.58 -4.13 -35.91
N SER A 278 -3.33 -3.77 -36.95
CA SER A 278 -3.23 -4.36 -38.29
C SER A 278 -2.06 -3.83 -39.14
N SER A 279 -1.35 -2.80 -38.67
CA SER A 279 -0.25 -2.16 -39.41
C SER A 279 1.07 -2.92 -39.26
N THR A 280 2.01 -2.61 -40.14
CA THR A 280 3.41 -3.03 -40.06
C THR A 280 4.23 -2.22 -39.04
N MET A 281 3.61 -1.22 -38.39
CA MET A 281 4.25 -0.29 -37.45
C MET A 281 5.43 0.52 -38.02
N THR A 282 5.57 0.56 -39.35
CA THR A 282 6.48 1.50 -40.02
C THR A 282 5.87 2.90 -40.02
N SER A 283 6.70 3.96 -39.94
CA SER A 283 6.20 5.35 -39.93
C SER A 283 5.28 5.65 -41.11
N THR A 284 5.57 5.08 -42.27
CA THR A 284 4.79 5.28 -43.50
C THR A 284 3.45 4.54 -43.48
N ASP A 285 3.40 3.31 -42.93
CA ASP A 285 2.16 2.56 -42.81
C ASP A 285 1.29 3.12 -41.68
N VAL A 286 1.88 3.51 -40.54
CA VAL A 286 1.18 4.21 -39.46
C VAL A 286 0.57 5.51 -39.97
N GLU A 287 1.31 6.34 -40.73
CA GLU A 287 0.76 7.53 -41.37
C GLU A 287 -0.43 7.20 -42.29
N LYS A 288 -0.29 6.17 -43.15
CA LYS A 288 -1.38 5.74 -44.05
C LYS A 288 -2.63 5.31 -43.27
N LYS A 289 -2.46 4.53 -42.21
CA LYS A 289 -3.55 4.05 -41.34
C LYS A 289 -4.24 5.20 -40.60
N ILE A 290 -3.47 6.18 -40.14
CA ILE A 290 -3.99 7.42 -39.56
C ILE A 290 -4.81 8.15 -40.62
N ARG A 291 -4.22 8.55 -41.75
CA ARG A 291 -4.90 9.33 -42.81
C ARG A 291 -6.16 8.65 -43.37
N LYS A 292 -6.18 7.31 -43.44
CA LYS A 292 -7.35 6.54 -43.92
C LYS A 292 -8.64 6.84 -43.14
N ARG A 293 -8.52 7.26 -41.88
CA ARG A 293 -9.67 7.53 -40.99
C ARG A 293 -10.14 8.98 -41.02
N PHE A 294 -9.51 9.83 -41.85
CA PHE A 294 -9.83 11.25 -41.96
C PHE A 294 -10.13 11.64 -43.41
N ALA A 295 -10.79 12.78 -43.59
CA ALA A 295 -11.02 13.35 -44.91
C ALA A 295 -9.69 13.77 -45.56
N LYS A 296 -9.71 13.90 -46.89
CA LYS A 296 -8.58 14.50 -47.60
C LYS A 296 -8.42 15.94 -47.08
N ASP A 297 -7.21 16.28 -46.65
CA ASP A 297 -6.85 17.59 -46.08
C ASP A 297 -7.44 17.89 -44.69
N ASP A 298 -7.75 16.85 -43.92
CA ASP A 298 -8.20 16.99 -42.52
C ASP A 298 -7.10 17.60 -41.63
N PRO A 299 -7.42 18.67 -40.87
CA PRO A 299 -6.44 19.40 -40.06
C PRO A 299 -5.96 18.61 -38.84
N GLU A 300 -6.78 17.72 -38.28
CA GLU A 300 -6.43 16.85 -37.15
C GLU A 300 -5.48 15.74 -37.62
N ALA A 301 -5.76 15.11 -38.77
CA ALA A 301 -4.81 14.17 -39.38
C ALA A 301 -3.47 14.82 -39.71
N SER A 302 -3.50 16.07 -40.19
CA SER A 302 -2.30 16.82 -40.54
C SER A 302 -1.48 17.19 -39.31
N PHE A 303 -2.12 17.48 -38.17
CA PHE A 303 -1.46 17.67 -36.88
C PHE A 303 -0.75 16.39 -36.42
N ILE A 304 -1.47 15.27 -36.36
CA ILE A 304 -0.90 13.99 -35.91
C ILE A 304 0.29 13.59 -36.78
N VAL A 305 0.18 13.74 -38.09
CA VAL A 305 1.28 13.38 -39.00
C VAL A 305 2.47 14.31 -38.85
N LYS A 306 2.25 15.61 -38.65
CA LYS A 306 3.33 16.59 -38.41
C LYS A 306 4.20 16.19 -37.19
N TYR A 307 3.56 15.69 -36.13
CA TYR A 307 4.22 15.31 -34.88
C TYR A 307 4.39 13.79 -34.70
N LEU A 308 4.20 13.00 -35.76
CA LEU A 308 4.21 11.54 -35.68
C LEU A 308 5.53 10.98 -35.14
N SER A 309 6.67 11.54 -35.56
CA SER A 309 7.98 11.09 -35.09
C SER A 309 8.19 11.30 -33.57
N PRO A 310 7.97 12.51 -33.01
CA PRO A 310 7.93 12.72 -31.57
C PRO A 310 6.94 11.83 -30.81
N ILE A 311 5.71 11.66 -31.35
CA ILE A 311 4.67 10.81 -30.76
C ILE A 311 5.15 9.36 -30.68
N MET A 312 5.69 8.82 -31.77
CA MET A 312 6.23 7.45 -31.82
C MET A 312 7.43 7.28 -30.89
N THR A 313 8.26 8.31 -30.74
CA THR A 313 9.42 8.30 -29.84
C THR A 313 8.99 8.19 -28.37
N VAL A 314 8.03 9.01 -27.95
CA VAL A 314 7.47 8.96 -26.58
C VAL A 314 6.70 7.66 -26.35
N ALA A 315 5.93 7.19 -27.34
CA ALA A 315 5.21 5.92 -27.24
C ALA A 315 6.18 4.73 -27.10
N THR A 316 7.33 4.78 -27.80
CA THR A 316 8.36 3.72 -27.72
C THR A 316 9.00 3.67 -26.34
N ASP A 317 9.26 4.83 -25.73
CA ASP A 317 9.81 4.95 -24.37
C ASP A 317 8.79 4.48 -23.31
N ARG A 318 7.53 4.91 -23.42
CA ARG A 318 6.42 4.49 -22.54
C ARG A 318 6.13 3.00 -22.60
N ALA A 319 6.27 2.39 -23.77
CA ALA A 319 6.04 0.97 -23.98
C ALA A 319 7.29 0.11 -23.71
N HIS A 320 8.42 0.70 -23.32
CA HIS A 320 9.71 0.00 -23.18
C HIS A 320 10.11 -0.82 -24.41
N LEU A 321 9.68 -0.37 -25.59
CA LEU A 321 9.82 -1.13 -26.84
C LEU A 321 11.27 -1.24 -27.30
N SER A 322 12.11 -0.25 -26.99
CA SER A 322 13.50 -0.24 -27.45
C SER A 322 14.36 -1.28 -26.72
N GLU A 323 14.13 -1.47 -25.43
CA GLU A 323 14.81 -2.49 -24.61
C GLU A 323 14.39 -3.90 -25.03
N ASP A 324 13.08 -4.12 -25.21
CA ASP A 324 12.51 -5.40 -25.65
C ASP A 324 12.97 -5.77 -27.06
N LEU A 325 12.96 -4.81 -27.99
CA LEU A 325 13.41 -5.03 -29.37
C LEU A 325 14.91 -5.34 -29.43
N LYS A 326 15.75 -4.63 -28.65
CA LYS A 326 17.20 -4.91 -28.57
C LYS A 326 17.45 -6.34 -28.09
N SER A 327 16.80 -6.73 -26.98
CA SER A 327 16.90 -8.07 -26.41
C SER A 327 16.44 -9.16 -27.39
N PHE A 328 15.35 -8.91 -28.12
CA PHE A 328 14.85 -9.81 -29.16
C PHE A 328 15.82 -9.97 -30.33
N ILE A 329 16.38 -8.86 -30.84
CA ILE A 329 17.35 -8.88 -31.93
C ILE A 329 18.60 -9.68 -31.54
N ASP A 330 19.10 -9.48 -30.32
CA ASP A 330 20.28 -10.17 -29.81
C ASP A 330 20.03 -11.68 -29.63
N ALA A 331 18.81 -12.07 -29.24
CA ALA A 331 18.41 -13.48 -29.18
C ALA A 331 18.29 -14.12 -30.58
N GLU A 332 17.68 -13.43 -31.54
CA GLU A 332 17.55 -13.93 -32.92
C GLU A 332 18.92 -14.07 -33.60
N ARG A 333 19.82 -13.10 -33.40
CA ARG A 333 21.20 -13.17 -33.91
C ARG A 333 21.97 -14.34 -33.31
N ARG A 334 21.86 -14.58 -32.00
CA ARG A 334 22.45 -15.77 -31.34
C ARG A 334 21.91 -17.09 -31.89
N ASN A 335 20.65 -17.12 -32.31
CA ASN A 335 20.02 -18.28 -32.95
C ASN A 335 20.31 -18.40 -34.46
N GLY A 336 21.34 -17.70 -34.96
CA GLY A 336 21.78 -17.77 -36.36
C GLY A 336 20.84 -17.09 -37.36
N LYS A 337 19.87 -16.29 -36.89
CA LYS A 337 18.94 -15.59 -37.77
C LYS A 337 19.56 -14.26 -38.24
N ILE A 338 19.67 -14.10 -39.55
CA ILE A 338 20.22 -12.91 -40.20
C ILE A 338 19.06 -12.10 -40.81
N GLY A 339 19.17 -10.77 -40.77
CA GLY A 339 18.20 -9.82 -41.32
C GLY A 339 18.64 -8.39 -41.05
N ASN A 340 18.25 -7.47 -41.93
CA ASN A 340 18.35 -6.04 -41.64
C ASN A 340 17.33 -5.65 -40.55
N GLU A 341 17.42 -4.42 -40.04
CA GLU A 341 16.57 -3.94 -38.93
C GLU A 341 15.08 -4.05 -39.26
N ASP A 342 14.68 -3.78 -40.51
CA ASP A 342 13.29 -3.91 -40.96
C ASP A 342 12.77 -5.34 -40.87
N ILE A 343 13.57 -6.32 -41.31
CA ILE A 343 13.21 -7.75 -41.21
C ILE A 343 13.12 -8.18 -39.75
N MET A 344 14.02 -7.69 -38.89
CA MET A 344 13.99 -8.01 -37.46
C MET A 344 12.78 -7.39 -36.76
N LEU A 345 12.41 -6.17 -37.12
CA LEU A 345 11.21 -5.50 -36.61
C LEU A 345 9.93 -6.22 -37.05
N GLN A 346 9.85 -6.67 -38.30
CA GLN A 346 8.71 -7.48 -38.76
C GLN A 346 8.60 -8.82 -38.00
N ARG A 347 9.73 -9.50 -37.79
CA ARG A 347 9.77 -10.73 -36.98
C ARG A 347 9.34 -10.48 -35.55
N TYR A 348 9.78 -9.36 -34.96
CA TYR A 348 9.41 -8.94 -33.61
C TYR A 348 7.89 -8.79 -33.50
N TRP A 349 7.25 -8.07 -34.41
CA TRP A 349 5.79 -7.88 -34.36
C TRP A 349 4.99 -9.15 -34.58
N ASN A 350 5.50 -10.08 -35.40
CA ASN A 350 4.85 -11.38 -35.62
C ASN A 350 4.94 -12.29 -34.39
N LYS A 351 6.06 -12.26 -33.67
CA LYS A 351 6.26 -13.06 -32.46
C LYS A 351 5.67 -12.42 -31.20
N ASN A 352 5.46 -11.10 -31.19
CA ASN A 352 5.00 -10.35 -30.02
C ASN A 352 3.69 -9.56 -30.30
N PRO A 353 2.57 -10.24 -30.58
CA PRO A 353 1.29 -9.57 -30.86
C PRO A 353 0.77 -8.76 -29.66
N MET A 354 1.10 -9.17 -28.43
CA MET A 354 0.76 -8.43 -27.21
C MET A 354 1.52 -7.10 -27.12
N MET A 355 2.82 -7.08 -27.40
CA MET A 355 3.59 -5.83 -27.45
C MET A 355 3.13 -4.92 -28.57
N LYS A 356 2.72 -5.49 -29.71
CA LYS A 356 2.09 -4.72 -30.79
C LYS A 356 0.80 -4.04 -30.32
N ASN A 357 0.00 -4.74 -29.52
CA ASN A 357 -1.22 -4.18 -28.92
C ASN A 357 -0.91 -3.07 -27.90
N ILE A 358 0.08 -3.27 -27.02
CA ILE A 358 0.52 -2.28 -26.03
C ILE A 358 1.03 -1.02 -26.75
N PHE A 359 1.87 -1.20 -27.77
CA PHE A 359 2.42 -0.09 -28.53
C PHE A 359 1.35 0.69 -29.32
N SER A 360 0.37 0.00 -29.92
CA SER A 360 -0.79 0.68 -30.54
C SER A 360 -1.54 1.58 -29.57
N HIS A 361 -1.77 1.13 -28.33
CA HIS A 361 -2.45 1.95 -27.31
C HIS A 361 -1.55 3.10 -26.86
N ALA A 362 -0.25 2.85 -26.65
CA ALA A 362 0.72 3.88 -26.29
C ALA A 362 0.82 5.01 -27.33
N ILE A 363 0.69 4.69 -28.63
CA ILE A 363 0.63 5.70 -29.71
C ILE A 363 -0.61 6.58 -29.55
N ILE A 364 -1.79 5.98 -29.34
CA ILE A 364 -3.05 6.73 -29.19
C ILE A 364 -3.05 7.59 -27.92
N ASP A 365 -2.60 7.04 -26.79
CA ASP A 365 -2.49 7.78 -25.52
C ASP A 365 -1.48 8.93 -25.62
N THR A 366 -0.45 8.77 -26.46
CA THR A 366 0.54 9.82 -26.72
C THR A 366 0.01 10.88 -27.69
N ILE A 367 -0.82 10.51 -28.68
CA ILE A 367 -1.54 11.50 -29.51
C ILE A 367 -2.41 12.38 -28.62
N ASP A 368 -3.18 11.79 -27.71
CA ASP A 368 -4.01 12.53 -26.75
C ASP A 368 -3.20 13.51 -25.91
N MET A 369 -2.04 13.06 -25.42
CA MET A 369 -1.12 13.91 -24.65
C MET A 369 -0.60 15.08 -25.50
N PHE A 370 -0.23 14.84 -26.76
CA PHE A 370 0.27 15.88 -27.65
C PHE A 370 -0.83 16.91 -27.99
N GLU A 371 -2.06 16.47 -28.24
CA GLU A 371 -3.20 17.38 -28.48
C GLU A 371 -3.57 18.19 -27.23
N ASP A 372 -3.53 17.56 -26.05
CA ASP A 372 -3.75 18.22 -24.76
C ASP A 372 -2.76 19.37 -24.49
N ILE A 373 -1.46 19.10 -24.69
CA ILE A 373 -0.40 20.07 -24.39
C ILE A 373 -0.32 21.13 -25.49
N TYR A 374 -0.67 20.79 -26.74
CA TYR A 374 -0.69 21.76 -27.85
C TYR A 374 -1.76 22.84 -27.66
N GLY A 375 -2.94 22.48 -27.14
CA GLY A 375 -4.03 23.41 -26.91
C GLY A 375 -4.47 24.12 -28.19
N GLU A 376 -4.36 25.46 -28.23
CA GLU A 376 -4.70 26.29 -29.40
C GLU A 376 -3.48 26.65 -30.27
N GLY A 377 -2.28 26.22 -29.89
CA GLY A 377 -1.00 26.66 -30.45
C GLY A 377 -0.33 27.74 -29.59
N GLY A 378 0.60 28.50 -30.16
CA GLY A 378 1.23 29.63 -29.45
C GLY A 378 1.97 30.58 -30.38
N PHE A 379 2.91 31.36 -29.84
CA PHE A 379 3.63 32.40 -30.58
C PHE A 379 5.06 32.00 -30.96
N ILE A 380 5.56 30.86 -30.48
CA ILE A 380 6.94 30.42 -30.72
C ILE A 380 7.01 29.71 -32.06
N ALA A 381 7.72 30.29 -33.03
CA ALA A 381 7.90 29.69 -34.35
C ALA A 381 8.90 28.53 -34.29
N ILE A 382 8.49 27.36 -34.79
CA ILE A 382 9.34 26.17 -34.91
C ILE A 382 9.62 25.83 -36.37
N ASN A 383 10.80 25.26 -36.64
CA ASN A 383 11.21 24.83 -37.96
C ASN A 383 10.81 23.37 -38.26
N SER A 384 11.20 22.85 -39.42
CA SER A 384 10.93 21.44 -39.80
C SER A 384 11.65 20.41 -38.94
N ASP A 385 12.67 20.82 -38.20
CA ASP A 385 13.38 19.98 -37.23
C ASP A 385 12.73 20.06 -35.83
N LEU A 386 11.56 20.71 -35.74
CA LEU A 386 10.79 20.92 -34.52
C LEU A 386 11.57 21.69 -33.44
N LYS A 387 12.48 22.57 -33.86
CA LYS A 387 13.27 23.47 -32.99
C LYS A 387 12.82 24.91 -33.17
N GLU A 388 13.00 25.70 -32.12
CA GLU A 388 12.74 27.14 -32.15
C GLU A 388 13.60 27.85 -33.22
N ILE A 389 12.96 28.77 -33.94
CA ILE A 389 13.63 29.63 -34.90
C ILE A 389 14.20 30.84 -34.17
N THR A 390 15.53 30.85 -34.05
CA THR A 390 16.31 31.97 -33.54
C THR A 390 17.09 32.61 -34.71
N PRO A 391 17.64 33.82 -34.55
CA PRO A 391 18.47 34.45 -35.60
C PRO A 391 19.66 33.59 -36.06
N GLU A 392 20.10 32.65 -35.21
CA GLU A 392 21.24 31.75 -35.45
C GLU A 392 20.81 30.39 -36.04
N SER A 393 19.50 30.11 -36.11
CA SER A 393 18.98 28.84 -36.62
C SER A 393 19.26 28.70 -38.13
N LYS A 394 19.91 27.59 -38.53
CA LYS A 394 20.22 27.30 -39.95
C LYS A 394 18.98 27.17 -40.84
N ASN A 395 17.86 26.71 -40.26
CA ASN A 395 16.59 26.52 -40.93
C ASN A 395 15.58 27.53 -40.39
N GLN A 396 15.30 28.56 -41.20
CA GLN A 396 14.39 29.67 -40.89
C GLN A 396 12.94 29.43 -41.38
N LYS A 397 12.66 28.26 -41.99
CA LYS A 397 11.33 27.96 -42.51
C LYS A 397 10.39 27.58 -41.37
N VAL A 398 9.40 28.41 -41.10
CA VAL A 398 8.37 28.17 -40.08
C VAL A 398 7.43 27.04 -40.51
N VAL A 399 7.24 26.05 -39.62
CA VAL A 399 6.36 24.89 -39.82
C VAL A 399 5.16 24.89 -38.86
N ASP A 400 5.30 25.54 -37.70
CA ASP A 400 4.19 25.77 -36.76
C ASP A 400 4.51 26.91 -35.78
N HIS A 401 3.49 27.39 -35.08
CA HIS A 401 3.67 28.25 -33.90
C HIS A 401 3.07 27.59 -32.66
N VAL A 402 3.89 27.41 -31.63
CA VAL A 402 3.57 26.57 -30.47
C VAL A 402 3.67 27.34 -29.16
N SER A 403 3.04 26.81 -28.11
CA SER A 403 3.18 27.31 -26.75
C SER A 403 4.55 26.94 -26.17
N GLN A 404 4.95 27.63 -25.09
CA GLN A 404 6.17 27.29 -24.36
C GLN A 404 6.12 25.86 -23.81
N GLU A 405 4.96 25.44 -23.27
CA GLU A 405 4.75 24.08 -22.75
C GLU A 405 4.91 23.01 -23.85
N TYR A 406 4.43 23.28 -25.06
CA TYR A 406 4.58 22.36 -26.18
C TYR A 406 6.01 22.32 -26.72
N LYS A 407 6.72 23.46 -26.70
CA LYS A 407 8.16 23.49 -27.02
C LYS A 407 8.94 22.61 -26.04
N GLU A 408 8.66 22.70 -24.74
CA GLU A 408 9.31 21.86 -23.72
C GLU A 408 9.06 20.36 -23.95
N LEU A 409 7.85 19.99 -24.38
CA LEU A 409 7.54 18.62 -24.80
C LEU A 409 8.39 18.19 -26.01
N LEU A 410 8.52 19.05 -27.02
CA LEU A 410 9.34 18.76 -28.20
C LEU A 410 10.83 18.64 -27.84
N ASP A 411 11.35 19.55 -27.03
CA ASP A 411 12.73 19.51 -26.52
C ASP A 411 12.97 18.21 -25.74
N TYR A 412 12.04 17.82 -24.86
CA TYR A 412 12.09 16.53 -24.15
C TYR A 412 12.19 15.35 -25.12
N THR A 413 11.37 15.30 -26.16
CA THR A 413 11.38 14.18 -27.12
C THR A 413 12.75 14.00 -27.80
N GLN A 414 13.47 15.09 -28.04
CA GLN A 414 14.80 15.07 -28.65
C GLN A 414 15.87 14.55 -27.68
N THR A 415 15.62 14.58 -26.36
CA THR A 415 16.54 14.02 -25.35
C THR A 415 16.38 12.53 -25.14
N ILE A 416 15.24 11.92 -25.49
CA ILE A 416 14.91 10.52 -25.19
C ILE A 416 15.95 9.57 -25.80
N TYR A 417 16.21 9.69 -27.10
CA TYR A 417 17.15 8.81 -27.81
C TYR A 417 18.60 8.98 -27.32
N PRO A 418 19.19 10.20 -27.28
CA PRO A 418 20.55 10.39 -26.77
C PRO A 418 20.73 9.92 -25.33
N ASN A 419 19.76 10.19 -24.45
CA ASN A 419 19.83 9.75 -23.06
C ASN A 419 19.79 8.23 -22.96
N ARG A 420 18.99 7.56 -23.80
CA ARG A 420 18.94 6.10 -23.84
C ARG A 420 20.24 5.49 -24.35
N GLU A 421 20.83 6.03 -25.42
CA GLU A 421 22.13 5.57 -25.92
C GLU A 421 23.25 5.80 -24.90
N ALA A 422 23.24 6.93 -24.19
CA ALA A 422 24.18 7.17 -23.09
C ALA A 422 24.01 6.16 -21.95
N ARG A 423 22.77 5.76 -21.62
CA ARG A 423 22.51 4.68 -20.65
C ARG A 423 23.02 3.34 -21.15
N TYR A 424 22.84 3.00 -22.42
CA TYR A 424 23.36 1.76 -23.01
C TYR A 424 24.89 1.73 -23.06
N ALA A 425 25.54 2.81 -23.47
CA ALA A 425 27.00 2.90 -23.45
C ALA A 425 27.54 2.72 -22.03
N LYS A 426 26.92 3.36 -21.04
CA LYS A 426 27.28 3.18 -19.63
C LYS A 426 27.06 1.74 -19.14
N HIS A 427 25.93 1.14 -19.52
CA HIS A 427 25.65 -0.26 -19.22
C HIS A 427 26.72 -1.18 -19.83
N ASP A 428 27.11 -0.97 -21.08
CA ASP A 428 28.10 -1.80 -21.76
C ASP A 428 29.51 -1.61 -21.15
N GLU A 429 29.87 -0.39 -20.75
CA GLU A 429 31.10 -0.11 -19.98
C GLU A 429 31.11 -0.83 -18.62
N GLU A 430 29.97 -0.83 -17.91
CA GLU A 430 29.82 -1.52 -16.63
C GLU A 430 29.83 -3.03 -16.82
N GLN A 431 29.17 -3.55 -17.86
CA GLN A 431 29.16 -4.97 -18.20
C GLN A 431 30.58 -5.46 -18.49
N VAL A 432 31.38 -4.73 -19.29
CA VAL A 432 32.79 -5.07 -19.54
C VAL A 432 33.62 -5.01 -18.25
N LYS A 433 33.38 -4.05 -17.35
CA LYS A 433 34.06 -4.01 -16.03
C LYS A 433 33.71 -5.22 -15.18
N TRP A 434 32.44 -5.63 -15.19
CA TRP A 434 31.97 -6.81 -14.49
C TRP A 434 32.54 -8.09 -15.10
N ASP A 435 32.46 -8.27 -16.41
CA ASP A 435 33.00 -9.42 -17.14
C ASP A 435 34.50 -9.58 -16.85
N ASN A 436 35.28 -8.48 -16.93
CA ASN A 436 36.70 -8.48 -16.55
C ASN A 436 36.93 -8.77 -15.06
N TYR A 437 36.09 -8.24 -14.17
CA TYR A 437 36.16 -8.52 -12.73
C TYR A 437 35.93 -10.01 -12.45
N PHE A 438 34.93 -10.60 -13.10
CA PHE A 438 34.59 -12.01 -12.97
C PHE A 438 35.70 -12.89 -13.58
N GLU A 439 36.18 -12.58 -14.78
CA GLU A 439 37.29 -13.28 -15.43
C GLU A 439 38.59 -13.21 -14.61
N LYS A 440 38.89 -12.05 -14.01
CA LYS A 440 40.09 -11.88 -13.16
C LYS A 440 39.97 -12.60 -11.80
N LYS A 441 38.77 -12.63 -11.21
CA LYS A 441 38.55 -13.21 -9.89
C LYS A 441 38.35 -14.73 -9.93
N TYR A 442 37.78 -15.24 -11.01
CA TYR A 442 37.37 -16.64 -11.13
C TYR A 442 38.04 -17.38 -12.30
N GLY A 443 38.90 -16.71 -13.07
CA GLY A 443 39.52 -17.27 -14.27
C GLY A 443 38.61 -17.21 -15.49
N ASN A 444 39.19 -17.39 -16.68
CA ASN A 444 38.42 -17.55 -17.91
C ASN A 444 37.63 -18.87 -17.82
N ILE A 445 36.30 -18.79 -17.83
CA ILE A 445 35.51 -19.97 -18.17
C ILE A 445 35.75 -20.15 -19.67
N GLU A 446 36.68 -21.04 -20.03
CA GLU A 446 36.79 -21.51 -21.40
C GLU A 446 35.40 -21.92 -21.83
N LYS A 447 34.84 -21.20 -22.82
CA LYS A 447 33.65 -21.68 -23.52
C LYS A 447 34.07 -23.03 -24.09
N GLU A 448 33.61 -24.12 -23.48
CA GLU A 448 33.76 -25.48 -23.99
C GLU A 448 33.18 -25.55 -25.40
N ASN A 449 34.05 -25.25 -26.36
CA ASN A 449 34.00 -25.77 -27.70
C ASN A 449 35.07 -26.85 -27.73
N ASN A 450 34.61 -28.11 -27.65
CA ASN A 450 35.13 -29.31 -28.33
C ASN A 450 35.15 -30.53 -27.40
N LEU A 451 34.24 -31.45 -27.71
CA LEU A 451 34.46 -32.88 -27.60
C LEU A 451 35.82 -33.27 -28.19
N GLN A 452 36.66 -34.00 -27.44
CA GLN A 452 37.35 -35.20 -27.93
C GLN A 452 38.18 -35.89 -26.83
N ASN A 453 37.82 -37.15 -26.58
CA ASN A 453 38.59 -38.33 -26.18
C ASN A 453 39.97 -38.15 -25.54
N THR A 454 40.21 -38.87 -24.43
CA THR A 454 41.19 -39.98 -24.46
C THR A 454 41.05 -40.94 -23.28
N ASP A 455 41.35 -42.18 -23.60
CA ASP A 455 41.18 -43.41 -22.84
C ASP A 455 42.28 -43.70 -21.80
N GLU A 456 41.98 -44.73 -20.99
CA GLU A 456 42.87 -45.81 -20.54
C GLU A 456 43.73 -45.67 -19.25
N ALA A 457 43.18 -46.26 -18.18
CA ALA A 457 43.60 -47.52 -17.51
C ALA A 457 45.00 -47.69 -16.89
N ASN A 458 45.02 -48.20 -15.64
CA ASN A 458 45.84 -49.38 -15.23
C ASN A 458 45.44 -49.96 -13.85
N TYR A 459 44.59 -50.99 -13.88
CA TYR A 459 44.77 -52.39 -13.40
C TYR A 459 45.12 -52.84 -11.95
N LEU A 460 44.37 -53.90 -11.56
CA LEU A 460 44.61 -55.10 -10.71
C LEU A 460 44.29 -54.99 -9.20
N THR A 461 43.13 -55.45 -8.71
CA THR A 461 42.62 -56.83 -8.41
C THR A 461 43.35 -57.57 -7.28
N ASP A 462 42.60 -58.03 -6.26
CA ASP A 462 42.52 -59.45 -5.88
C ASP A 462 41.31 -59.78 -4.98
N GLU A 463 40.51 -60.73 -5.50
CA GLU A 463 39.67 -61.79 -4.90
C GLU A 463 38.67 -61.52 -3.75
N ILE A 464 37.38 -61.80 -4.01
CA ILE A 464 36.57 -62.83 -3.34
C ILE A 464 35.43 -63.28 -4.29
N THR A 465 35.22 -64.60 -4.36
CA THR A 465 34.24 -65.31 -5.20
C THR A 465 32.76 -65.18 -4.76
N PRO A 466 31.80 -65.29 -5.70
CA PRO A 466 30.39 -64.93 -5.53
C PRO A 466 29.46 -66.14 -5.26
N THR A 467 28.29 -65.89 -4.66
CA THR A 467 27.09 -66.75 -4.85
C THR A 467 25.82 -65.96 -4.58
N THR A 468 25.17 -65.43 -5.63
CA THR A 468 23.76 -65.66 -6.01
C THR A 468 23.44 -64.77 -7.22
N GLU A 469 22.65 -65.31 -8.15
CA GLU A 469 22.35 -64.77 -9.49
C GLU A 469 22.16 -63.25 -9.55
N GLU A 470 23.25 -62.54 -9.85
CA GLU A 470 23.27 -61.17 -10.31
C GLU A 470 22.84 -61.16 -11.78
N ALA A 471 21.84 -60.35 -12.12
CA ALA A 471 21.71 -59.86 -13.48
C ALA A 471 23.04 -59.18 -13.84
N GLU A 472 23.71 -59.63 -14.91
CA GLU A 472 25.00 -59.11 -15.37
C GLU A 472 25.05 -57.58 -15.29
N PHE A 473 25.76 -57.09 -14.27
CA PHE A 473 26.06 -55.69 -14.06
C PHE A 473 27.29 -55.36 -14.91
N ASP A 474 27.05 -54.67 -16.03
CA ASP A 474 28.10 -54.24 -16.96
C ASP A 474 28.81 -53.00 -16.39
N GLU A 475 29.89 -53.21 -15.64
CA GLU A 475 30.71 -52.15 -15.00
C GLU A 475 31.27 -51.12 -16.00
N ASN A 476 31.28 -51.43 -17.30
CA ASN A 476 31.74 -50.51 -18.36
C ASN A 476 30.64 -49.62 -18.96
N LYS A 477 29.41 -49.66 -18.42
CA LYS A 477 28.29 -48.78 -18.83
C LYS A 477 27.89 -47.72 -17.79
N LEU A 478 28.55 -47.65 -16.63
CA LEU A 478 28.20 -46.69 -15.58
C LEU A 478 28.81 -45.31 -15.86
N SER A 479 28.13 -44.51 -16.67
CA SER A 479 28.34 -43.06 -16.65
C SER A 479 27.80 -42.52 -15.33
N ILE A 480 28.67 -41.93 -14.50
CA ILE A 480 28.27 -41.23 -13.26
C ILE A 480 27.19 -40.17 -13.57
N ASN A 481 27.25 -39.57 -14.77
CA ASN A 481 26.24 -38.64 -15.23
C ASN A 481 24.88 -39.32 -15.44
N ASP A 482 24.84 -40.56 -15.95
CA ASP A 482 23.60 -41.32 -16.15
C ASP A 482 22.99 -41.74 -14.81
N ILE A 483 23.83 -42.08 -13.82
CA ILE A 483 23.38 -42.36 -12.44
C ILE A 483 22.78 -41.10 -11.84
N ASN A 484 23.48 -39.96 -11.95
CA ASN A 484 23.03 -38.68 -11.44
C ASN A 484 21.72 -38.23 -12.11
N GLU A 485 21.58 -38.41 -13.42
CA GLU A 485 20.36 -38.07 -14.17
C GLU A 485 19.17 -38.94 -13.73
N LYS A 486 19.37 -40.26 -13.65
CA LYS A 486 18.33 -41.19 -13.17
C LYS A 486 17.97 -40.91 -11.71
N PHE A 487 18.96 -40.66 -10.86
CA PHE A 487 18.76 -40.29 -9.46
C PHE A 487 17.89 -39.03 -9.36
N GLU A 488 18.25 -37.97 -10.10
CA GLU A 488 17.50 -36.72 -10.14
C GLU A 488 16.05 -36.93 -10.63
N GLU A 489 15.84 -37.75 -11.66
CA GLU A 489 14.50 -38.11 -12.17
C GLU A 489 13.62 -38.74 -11.07
N ARG A 490 14.21 -39.55 -10.16
CA ARG A 490 13.46 -40.21 -9.08
C ARG A 490 13.22 -39.30 -7.88
N ILE A 491 14.22 -38.53 -7.49
CA ILE A 491 14.14 -37.58 -6.38
C ILE A 491 13.15 -36.45 -6.69
N LYS A 492 12.99 -36.04 -7.96
CA LYS A 492 11.96 -35.06 -8.37
C LYS A 492 10.54 -35.39 -7.91
N LYS A 493 10.22 -36.67 -7.73
CA LYS A 493 8.88 -37.08 -7.28
C LYS A 493 8.63 -36.77 -5.80
N GLU A 494 9.68 -36.75 -5.00
CA GLU A 494 9.62 -36.44 -3.58
C GLU A 494 9.31 -34.95 -3.40
N GLY A 495 10.04 -34.08 -4.11
CA GLY A 495 9.83 -32.64 -4.06
C GLY A 495 8.70 -32.08 -4.94
N ILE A 496 7.77 -32.89 -5.46
CA ILE A 496 6.78 -32.42 -6.45
C ILE A 496 5.86 -31.30 -5.94
N ILE A 497 5.66 -31.26 -4.61
CA ILE A 497 4.88 -30.24 -3.90
C ILE A 497 5.63 -28.91 -3.74
N LEU A 498 6.95 -28.89 -3.98
CA LEU A 498 7.79 -27.67 -3.94
C LEU A 498 7.62 -26.84 -5.22
N PRO A 499 7.75 -25.50 -5.15
CA PRO A 499 7.72 -24.66 -6.34
C PRO A 499 8.92 -25.00 -7.23
N SER A 500 8.76 -24.89 -8.55
CA SER A 500 9.77 -25.35 -9.53
C SER A 500 11.18 -24.79 -9.29
N PRO A 501 11.37 -23.52 -8.90
CA PRO A 501 12.70 -23.02 -8.54
C PRO A 501 13.32 -23.76 -7.34
N LEU A 502 12.56 -23.97 -6.27
CA LEU A 502 13.04 -24.66 -5.07
C LEU A 502 13.24 -26.16 -5.33
N LEU A 503 12.38 -26.79 -6.14
CA LEU A 503 12.54 -28.19 -6.56
C LEU A 503 13.87 -28.41 -7.29
N LYS A 504 14.31 -27.44 -8.10
CA LYS A 504 15.60 -27.53 -8.78
C LYS A 504 16.76 -27.50 -7.77
N GLU A 505 16.69 -26.61 -6.78
CA GLU A 505 17.69 -26.55 -5.70
C GLU A 505 17.66 -27.80 -4.83
N TYR A 506 16.47 -28.33 -4.53
CA TYR A 506 16.31 -29.60 -3.84
C TYR A 506 17.00 -30.74 -4.59
N CYS A 507 16.69 -30.92 -5.87
CA CYS A 507 17.31 -31.96 -6.70
C CYS A 507 18.84 -31.85 -6.73
N LYS A 508 19.35 -30.63 -6.86
CA LYS A 508 20.79 -30.34 -6.82
C LYS A 508 21.39 -30.67 -5.46
N PHE A 509 20.78 -30.20 -4.37
CA PHE A 509 21.23 -30.47 -3.00
C PHE A 509 21.31 -31.96 -2.72
N MET A 510 20.27 -32.71 -3.09
CA MET A 510 20.24 -34.17 -2.90
C MET A 510 21.35 -34.84 -3.72
N ASN A 511 21.60 -34.38 -4.94
CA ASN A 511 22.69 -34.90 -5.76
C ASN A 511 24.05 -34.56 -5.15
N ASP A 512 24.26 -33.34 -4.65
CA ASP A 512 25.55 -32.93 -4.10
C ASP A 512 25.86 -33.58 -2.73
N ASN A 513 24.83 -33.95 -1.95
CA ASN A 513 24.99 -34.43 -0.56
C ASN A 513 24.75 -35.93 -0.38
N ALA A 514 24.07 -36.63 -1.29
CA ALA A 514 23.87 -38.07 -1.19
C ALA A 514 25.16 -38.83 -1.54
N ASP A 515 25.43 -39.91 -0.82
CA ASP A 515 26.54 -40.81 -1.16
C ASP A 515 26.24 -41.63 -2.43
N LEU A 516 27.31 -42.09 -3.10
CA LEU A 516 27.20 -42.80 -4.38
C LEU A 516 26.42 -44.11 -4.25
N ALA A 517 26.53 -44.82 -3.12
CA ALA A 517 25.84 -46.09 -2.91
C ALA A 517 24.32 -45.88 -2.85
N PHE A 518 23.87 -44.84 -2.14
CA PHE A 518 22.46 -44.43 -2.13
C PHE A 518 21.97 -44.02 -3.51
N LYS A 519 22.75 -43.20 -4.24
CA LYS A 519 22.39 -42.77 -5.60
C LYS A 519 22.18 -43.93 -6.56
N ILE A 520 23.07 -44.93 -6.53
CA ILE A 520 22.96 -46.13 -7.38
C ILE A 520 21.68 -46.91 -7.04
N GLN A 521 21.38 -47.11 -5.77
CA GLN A 521 20.19 -47.83 -5.34
C GLN A 521 18.90 -47.13 -5.79
N VAL A 522 18.83 -45.80 -5.63
CA VAL A 522 17.69 -45.00 -6.08
C VAL A 522 17.57 -44.98 -7.62
N ALA A 523 18.69 -44.84 -8.34
CA ALA A 523 18.71 -44.84 -9.80
C ALA A 523 18.24 -46.17 -10.42
N ASN A 524 18.43 -47.28 -9.71
CA ASN A 524 18.03 -48.63 -10.12
C ASN A 524 16.57 -48.98 -9.80
N LEU A 525 15.84 -48.14 -9.06
CA LEU A 525 14.41 -48.37 -8.83
C LEU A 525 13.62 -48.39 -10.16
N PRO A 526 12.37 -48.89 -10.22
CA PRO A 526 11.50 -48.77 -11.39
C PRO A 526 11.07 -47.31 -11.68
N LYS A 527 10.90 -46.90 -12.94
CA LYS A 527 10.52 -45.50 -13.30
C LYS A 527 9.28 -44.98 -12.59
N ASP A 528 8.36 -45.87 -12.23
CA ASP A 528 7.12 -45.62 -11.49
C ASP A 528 7.27 -45.75 -9.97
N CYS A 529 8.50 -45.82 -9.43
CA CYS A 529 8.76 -45.90 -8.00
C CYS A 529 8.06 -44.77 -7.22
N THR A 530 7.64 -45.12 -6.00
CA THR A 530 7.01 -44.22 -5.04
C THR A 530 8.04 -43.64 -4.09
N VAL A 531 7.67 -42.59 -3.33
CA VAL A 531 8.53 -42.02 -2.30
C VAL A 531 8.83 -43.05 -1.21
N LYS A 532 7.85 -43.88 -0.84
CA LYS A 532 8.03 -45.05 0.06
C LYS A 532 9.07 -46.05 -0.42
N ASP A 533 9.29 -46.16 -1.73
CA ASP A 533 10.32 -47.07 -2.25
C ASP A 533 11.73 -46.49 -2.06
N ILE A 534 11.85 -45.16 -2.06
CA ILE A 534 13.10 -44.45 -1.78
C ILE A 534 13.40 -44.47 -0.27
N GLN A 535 12.41 -44.24 0.60
CA GLN A 535 12.56 -44.30 2.07
C GLN A 535 13.01 -45.66 2.60
N LYS A 536 12.71 -46.76 1.89
CA LYS A 536 13.16 -48.11 2.27
C LYS A 536 14.67 -48.34 2.05
N ILE A 537 15.37 -47.44 1.36
CA ILE A 537 16.78 -47.59 1.04
C ILE A 537 17.62 -47.15 2.25
N TRP A 538 18.41 -48.07 2.79
CA TRP A 538 19.28 -47.83 3.94
C TRP A 538 20.67 -47.34 3.50
N ARG A 539 21.36 -46.62 4.40
CA ARG A 539 22.79 -46.36 4.24
C ARG A 539 23.60 -47.65 4.29
N THR A 540 24.78 -47.63 3.69
CA THR A 540 25.78 -48.71 3.78
C THR A 540 26.30 -48.95 5.20
N ASP A 541 26.11 -48.01 6.13
CA ASP A 541 26.45 -48.13 7.56
C ASP A 541 25.32 -48.71 8.44
N GLY A 542 24.14 -48.99 7.88
CA GLY A 542 23.00 -49.55 8.60
C GLY A 542 22.09 -48.53 9.31
N SER A 543 22.31 -47.22 9.13
CA SER A 543 21.43 -46.20 9.69
C SER A 543 20.07 -46.17 8.96
N PRO A 544 18.93 -46.28 9.67
CA PRO A 544 17.62 -46.05 9.07
C PRO A 544 17.45 -44.55 8.69
N ASP A 545 16.52 -44.26 7.78
CA ASP A 545 15.99 -42.91 7.52
C ASP A 545 16.96 -41.89 6.87
N TYR A 546 17.90 -42.34 6.04
CA TYR A 546 18.90 -41.46 5.43
C TYR A 546 18.32 -40.35 4.53
N ILE A 547 17.26 -40.66 3.78
CA ILE A 547 16.57 -39.65 2.97
C ILE A 547 15.95 -38.56 3.86
N ASP A 548 15.45 -38.93 5.04
CA ASP A 548 14.83 -38.00 5.98
C ASP A 548 15.87 -37.10 6.66
N ASP A 549 17.08 -37.61 6.92
CA ASP A 549 18.23 -36.79 7.34
C ASP A 549 18.62 -35.75 6.28
N LEU A 550 18.72 -36.17 5.00
CA LEU A 550 19.00 -35.26 3.89
C LEU A 550 17.90 -34.20 3.73
N ASN A 551 16.63 -34.61 3.84
CA ASN A 551 15.49 -33.69 3.79
C ASN A 551 15.52 -32.71 4.96
N SER A 552 15.79 -33.17 6.18
CA SER A 552 15.90 -32.32 7.37
C SER A 552 17.01 -31.27 7.18
N ARG A 553 18.17 -31.69 6.68
CA ARG A 553 19.28 -30.77 6.36
C ARG A 553 18.89 -29.76 5.29
N PHE A 554 18.22 -30.19 4.21
CA PHE A 554 17.75 -29.29 3.17
C PHE A 554 16.77 -28.24 3.73
N PHE A 555 15.75 -28.67 4.47
CA PHE A 555 14.74 -27.76 5.00
C PHE A 555 15.29 -26.79 6.04
N MET A 556 16.33 -27.17 6.79
CA MET A 556 17.07 -26.26 7.67
C MET A 556 17.90 -25.24 6.87
N GLU A 557 18.61 -25.67 5.82
CA GLU A 557 19.45 -24.78 5.01
C GLU A 557 18.62 -23.79 4.17
N TYR A 558 17.42 -24.19 3.77
CA TYR A 558 16.49 -23.41 2.94
C TYR A 558 15.23 -22.96 3.70
N GLU A 559 15.32 -22.74 5.01
CA GLU A 559 14.18 -22.43 5.88
C GLU A 559 13.32 -21.26 5.36
N LYS A 560 13.97 -20.20 4.85
CA LYS A 560 13.31 -19.02 4.27
C LYS A 560 12.46 -19.37 3.05
N GLU A 561 13.02 -20.16 2.13
CA GLU A 561 12.35 -20.63 0.92
C GLU A 561 11.18 -21.57 1.25
N VAL A 562 11.33 -22.40 2.28
CA VAL A 562 10.28 -23.30 2.77
C VAL A 562 9.13 -22.51 3.38
N GLN A 563 9.43 -21.55 4.26
CA GLN A 563 8.42 -20.64 4.81
C GLN A 563 7.68 -19.88 3.71
N THR A 564 8.41 -19.42 2.69
CA THR A 564 7.83 -18.75 1.51
C THR A 564 6.93 -19.69 0.71
N THR A 565 7.32 -20.97 0.61
CA THR A 565 6.51 -22.02 -0.02
C THR A 565 5.19 -22.22 0.71
N ASN A 566 5.22 -22.32 2.04
CA ASN A 566 4.01 -22.43 2.87
C ASN A 566 3.08 -21.22 2.70
N CYS A 567 3.64 -20.02 2.62
CA CYS A 567 2.87 -18.81 2.32
C CYS A 567 2.22 -18.89 0.92
N ALA A 568 2.95 -19.33 -0.09
CA ALA A 568 2.42 -19.46 -1.45
C ALA A 568 1.29 -20.50 -1.54
N ILE A 569 1.41 -21.65 -0.85
CA ILE A 569 0.34 -22.66 -0.74
C ILE A 569 -0.90 -22.05 -0.11
N ARG A 570 -0.73 -21.32 1.01
CA ARG A 570 -1.84 -20.68 1.72
C ARG A 570 -2.52 -19.59 0.89
N GLU A 571 -1.76 -18.75 0.18
CA GLU A 571 -2.33 -17.71 -0.71
C GLU A 571 -3.13 -18.33 -1.86
N LEU A 572 -2.63 -19.45 -2.40
CA LEU A 572 -3.34 -20.22 -3.41
C LEU A 572 -4.62 -20.84 -2.84
N ALA A 573 -4.57 -21.44 -1.65
CA ALA A 573 -5.75 -21.99 -0.98
C ALA A 573 -6.81 -20.92 -0.69
N ILE A 574 -6.41 -19.71 -0.26
CA ILE A 574 -7.32 -18.57 -0.07
C ILE A 574 -7.95 -18.15 -1.41
N THR A 575 -7.16 -18.11 -2.49
CA THR A 575 -7.63 -17.71 -3.82
C THR A 575 -8.72 -18.62 -4.36
N TYR A 576 -8.66 -19.92 -4.05
CA TYR A 576 -9.63 -20.94 -4.46
C TYR A 576 -10.63 -21.33 -3.36
N ASP A 577 -10.65 -20.60 -2.24
CA ASP A 577 -11.46 -20.89 -1.05
C ASP A 577 -11.38 -22.36 -0.56
N ASN A 578 -10.20 -22.97 -0.69
CA ASN A 578 -9.96 -24.33 -0.23
C ASN A 578 -9.55 -24.34 1.24
N GLN A 579 -10.53 -24.51 2.13
CA GLN A 579 -10.34 -24.47 3.58
C GLN A 579 -9.39 -25.55 4.12
N GLN A 580 -9.37 -26.74 3.51
CA GLN A 580 -8.51 -27.85 3.97
C GLN A 580 -7.03 -27.54 3.76
N LEU A 581 -6.69 -26.81 2.70
CA LEU A 581 -5.32 -26.50 2.32
C LEU A 581 -4.77 -25.22 2.96
N LYS A 582 -5.59 -24.45 3.69
CA LYS A 582 -5.15 -23.20 4.33
C LYS A 582 -4.14 -23.40 5.45
N ASN A 583 -4.10 -24.58 6.05
CA ASN A 583 -3.23 -24.90 7.18
C ASN A 583 -2.13 -25.91 6.83
N VAL A 584 -1.97 -26.25 5.55
CA VAL A 584 -0.91 -27.16 5.11
C VAL A 584 0.43 -26.44 5.19
N ASN A 585 1.38 -27.04 5.89
CA ASN A 585 2.76 -26.61 5.99
C ASN A 585 3.69 -27.75 5.60
N ILE A 586 4.69 -27.44 4.78
CA ILE A 586 5.83 -28.29 4.50
C ILE A 586 6.91 -27.98 5.55
N SER A 587 7.46 -29.01 6.19
CA SER A 587 8.56 -28.90 7.15
C SER A 587 9.43 -30.16 7.17
N ALA A 588 10.59 -30.10 7.82
CA ALA A 588 11.48 -31.25 8.03
C ALA A 588 10.80 -32.43 8.73
N ASP A 589 9.90 -32.15 9.67
CA ASP A 589 9.23 -33.16 10.51
C ASP A 589 7.80 -33.49 10.05
N SER A 590 7.30 -32.87 8.96
CA SER A 590 5.87 -32.98 8.61
C SER A 590 5.55 -34.33 7.98
N ASN A 591 5.29 -35.30 8.84
CA ASN A 591 4.34 -36.39 8.61
C ASN A 591 2.91 -35.87 8.30
N GLU A 592 2.66 -34.55 8.40
CA GLU A 592 1.35 -33.92 8.19
C GLU A 592 0.92 -33.85 6.72
N ILE A 593 1.87 -33.85 5.78
CA ILE A 593 1.56 -34.12 4.37
C ILE A 593 1.83 -35.61 4.16
N ASN A 594 0.92 -36.44 4.66
CA ASN A 594 0.89 -37.83 4.26
C ASN A 594 0.93 -37.87 2.74
N GLU A 595 1.90 -38.58 2.18
CA GLU A 595 2.08 -38.86 0.74
C GLU A 595 0.79 -39.39 0.05
N GLU A 596 -0.23 -39.70 0.84
CA GLU A 596 -1.55 -40.18 0.44
C GLU A 596 -2.53 -39.06 0.06
N ASP A 597 -2.24 -37.77 0.33
CA ASP A 597 -3.11 -36.67 -0.11
C ASP A 597 -2.89 -36.35 -1.60
N LYS A 598 -3.35 -37.28 -2.44
CA LYS A 598 -3.43 -37.14 -3.89
C LYS A 598 -4.23 -35.90 -4.29
N GLU A 599 -5.15 -35.42 -3.44
CA GLU A 599 -5.93 -34.22 -3.71
C GLU A 599 -5.05 -32.97 -3.59
N PHE A 600 -4.24 -32.87 -2.54
CA PHE A 600 -3.25 -31.80 -2.39
C PHE A 600 -2.22 -31.79 -3.52
N GLN A 601 -1.60 -32.94 -3.84
CA GLN A 601 -0.63 -33.02 -4.93
C GLN A 601 -1.25 -32.64 -6.28
N LYS A 602 -2.49 -33.10 -6.54
CA LYS A 602 -3.24 -32.73 -7.74
C LYS A 602 -3.56 -31.24 -7.76
N PHE A 603 -3.92 -30.65 -6.62
CA PHE A 603 -4.20 -29.23 -6.50
C PHE A 603 -2.97 -28.38 -6.85
N ILE A 604 -1.81 -28.69 -6.25
CA ILE A 604 -0.54 -28.00 -6.53
C ILE A 604 -0.11 -28.19 -7.99
N SER A 605 -0.27 -29.40 -8.53
CA SER A 605 0.08 -29.69 -9.92
C SER A 605 -0.82 -28.95 -10.91
N THR A 606 -2.13 -28.84 -10.62
CA THR A 606 -3.10 -28.13 -11.46
C THR A 606 -2.80 -26.64 -11.53
N HIS A 607 -2.34 -26.05 -10.42
CA HIS A 607 -2.07 -24.60 -10.31
C HIS A 607 -0.58 -24.26 -10.28
N LYS A 608 0.28 -25.11 -10.85
CA LYS A 608 1.74 -25.02 -10.70
C LYS A 608 2.33 -23.68 -11.15
N GLN A 609 1.82 -23.12 -12.24
CA GLN A 609 2.30 -21.83 -12.76
C GLN A 609 1.96 -20.67 -11.81
N GLU A 610 0.76 -20.66 -11.26
CA GLU A 610 0.33 -19.66 -10.27
C GLU A 610 1.12 -19.80 -8.98
N PHE A 611 1.30 -21.03 -8.51
CA PHE A 611 2.13 -21.35 -7.34
C PHE A 611 3.57 -20.84 -7.48
N ASN A 612 4.20 -21.08 -8.63
CA ASN A 612 5.55 -20.58 -8.92
C ASN A 612 5.61 -19.03 -8.94
N THR A 613 4.56 -18.39 -9.46
CA THR A 613 4.46 -16.93 -9.52
C THR A 613 4.29 -16.33 -8.12
N LEU A 614 3.43 -16.93 -7.28
CA LEU A 614 3.23 -16.54 -5.89
C LEU A 614 4.52 -16.71 -5.07
N TYR A 615 5.16 -17.87 -5.18
CA TYR A 615 6.45 -18.14 -4.54
C TYR A 615 7.49 -17.06 -4.88
N SER A 616 7.68 -16.77 -6.17
CA SER A 616 8.68 -15.79 -6.62
C SER A 616 8.38 -14.38 -6.10
N LYS A 617 7.09 -13.99 -6.06
CA LYS A 617 6.64 -12.69 -5.53
C LYS A 617 6.86 -12.57 -4.02
N LEU A 618 6.59 -13.64 -3.28
CA LEU A 618 6.72 -13.67 -1.82
C LEU A 618 8.19 -13.78 -1.38
N LEU A 619 9.04 -14.44 -2.17
CA LEU A 619 10.48 -14.56 -1.92
C LEU A 619 11.22 -13.24 -2.12
N ALA A 620 10.76 -12.40 -3.06
CA ALA A 620 11.36 -11.10 -3.33
C ALA A 620 11.40 -10.23 -2.05
N PRO A 621 12.42 -9.39 -1.84
CA PRO A 621 12.46 -8.49 -0.68
C PRO A 621 11.24 -7.56 -0.63
N MET A 622 10.74 -7.25 0.57
CA MET A 622 9.74 -6.19 0.73
C MET A 622 10.34 -4.81 0.44
N THR A 623 9.57 -3.96 -0.24
CA THR A 623 9.85 -2.52 -0.27
C THR A 623 9.66 -1.91 1.14
N ASP A 624 10.31 -0.77 1.42
CA ASP A 624 10.13 -0.04 2.69
C ASP A 624 8.66 0.24 3.01
N ARG A 625 7.88 0.52 1.95
CA ARG A 625 6.44 0.74 2.04
C ARG A 625 5.71 -0.52 2.49
N GLU A 626 5.93 -1.64 1.82
CA GLU A 626 5.30 -2.93 2.18
C GLU A 626 5.68 -3.33 3.60
N ARG A 627 6.96 -3.24 3.95
CA ARG A 627 7.45 -3.57 5.30
C ARG A 627 6.75 -2.73 6.37
N ASN A 628 6.61 -1.42 6.16
CA ASN A 628 5.87 -0.56 7.09
C ASN A 628 4.37 -0.92 7.13
N LEU A 629 3.74 -1.27 6.00
CA LEU A 629 2.33 -1.69 5.99
C LEU A 629 2.12 -2.99 6.77
N VAL A 630 2.97 -4.00 6.56
CA VAL A 630 2.92 -5.27 7.30
C VAL A 630 3.13 -5.02 8.79
N THR A 631 4.13 -4.22 9.15
CA THR A 631 4.39 -3.87 10.56
C THR A 631 3.16 -3.22 11.22
N LEU A 632 2.48 -2.31 10.52
CA LEU A 632 1.25 -1.69 11.02
C LEU A 632 0.11 -2.70 11.17
N ALA A 633 -0.02 -3.67 10.26
CA ALA A 633 -1.00 -4.75 10.38
C ALA A 633 -0.73 -5.60 11.63
N PHE A 634 0.52 -5.99 11.89
CA PHE A 634 0.90 -6.72 13.10
C PHE A 634 0.60 -5.91 14.37
N MET A 635 0.99 -4.63 14.42
CA MET A 635 0.69 -3.78 15.58
C MET A 635 -0.81 -3.63 15.82
N SER A 636 -1.62 -3.56 14.76
CA SER A 636 -3.07 -3.53 14.83
C SER A 636 -3.65 -4.80 15.45
N GLU A 637 -3.16 -5.98 15.03
CA GLU A 637 -3.59 -7.25 15.61
C GLU A 637 -3.15 -7.37 17.08
N ILE A 638 -1.93 -6.95 17.44
CA ILE A 638 -1.46 -6.89 18.83
C ILE A 638 -2.38 -6.01 19.69
N ASP A 639 -2.77 -4.84 19.20
CA ASP A 639 -3.63 -3.92 19.97
C ASP A 639 -5.01 -4.52 20.28
N LYS A 640 -5.52 -5.36 19.35
CA LYS A 640 -6.82 -6.04 19.43
C LYS A 640 -6.74 -7.40 20.12
N TYR A 641 -5.55 -7.96 20.25
CA TYR A 641 -5.35 -9.35 20.65
C TYR A 641 -5.99 -9.70 21.99
N GLU A 642 -6.71 -10.81 22.04
CA GLU A 642 -7.24 -11.40 23.27
C GLU A 642 -6.75 -12.84 23.37
N ASN A 643 -6.72 -13.38 24.60
CA ASN A 643 -6.26 -14.74 24.84
C ASN A 643 -7.07 -15.74 24.00
N ASP A 644 -6.41 -16.49 23.13
CA ASP A 644 -7.04 -17.45 22.20
C ASP A 644 -6.56 -18.87 22.51
N LYS A 645 -7.51 -19.80 22.65
CA LYS A 645 -7.23 -21.20 22.98
C LYS A 645 -6.50 -21.96 21.87
N ASN A 646 -6.56 -21.48 20.64
CA ASN A 646 -5.93 -22.11 19.48
C ASN A 646 -4.52 -21.57 19.21
N VAL A 647 -4.05 -20.63 20.03
CA VAL A 647 -2.70 -20.08 19.95
C VAL A 647 -1.86 -20.69 21.07
N ASP A 648 -0.60 -20.97 20.76
CA ASP A 648 0.36 -21.49 21.73
C ASP A 648 0.38 -20.63 23.02
N PRO A 649 0.44 -21.22 24.23
CA PRO A 649 0.41 -20.47 25.49
C PRO A 649 1.55 -19.44 25.67
N ARG A 650 2.77 -19.76 25.20
CA ARG A 650 3.91 -18.82 25.18
C ARG A 650 3.60 -17.66 24.25
N THR A 651 3.08 -17.94 23.05
CA THR A 651 2.69 -16.91 22.08
C THR A 651 1.57 -16.01 22.62
N ASN A 652 0.52 -16.59 23.22
CA ASN A 652 -0.54 -15.85 23.91
C ASN A 652 0.01 -14.87 24.94
N ALA A 653 0.89 -15.37 25.81
CA ALA A 653 1.47 -14.60 26.89
C ALA A 653 2.26 -13.39 26.35
N VAL A 654 3.17 -13.61 25.39
CA VAL A 654 3.99 -12.53 24.82
C VAL A 654 3.17 -11.51 24.04
N LEU A 655 2.14 -11.93 23.28
CA LEU A 655 1.25 -11.00 22.58
C LEU A 655 0.48 -10.09 23.55
N LEU A 656 0.01 -10.63 24.67
CA LEU A 656 -0.62 -9.85 25.74
C LEU A 656 0.38 -8.92 26.44
N MET A 657 1.62 -9.37 26.63
CA MET A 657 2.71 -8.52 27.14
C MET A 657 2.98 -7.34 26.21
N PHE A 658 3.11 -7.58 24.90
CA PHE A 658 3.32 -6.55 23.87
C PHE A 658 2.15 -5.56 23.79
N LYS A 659 0.91 -6.05 23.92
CA LYS A 659 -0.29 -5.22 23.99
C LYS A 659 -0.27 -4.29 25.20
N ASP A 660 0.05 -4.79 26.38
CA ASP A 660 0.02 -4.00 27.61
C ASP A 660 1.18 -3.01 27.72
N ILE A 661 2.41 -3.42 27.36
CA ILE A 661 3.57 -2.50 27.37
C ILE A 661 3.35 -1.35 26.39
N SER A 662 2.75 -1.63 25.22
CA SER A 662 2.43 -0.62 24.20
C SER A 662 1.43 0.43 24.69
N LYS A 663 0.55 0.08 25.64
CA LYS A 663 -0.43 1.02 26.22
C LYS A 663 0.18 1.92 27.29
N LEU A 664 1.29 1.54 27.91
CA LEU A 664 1.90 2.35 28.97
C LEU A 664 2.48 3.65 28.43
N ASN A 665 3.13 3.61 27.25
CA ASN A 665 3.80 4.78 26.69
C ASN A 665 3.98 4.66 25.16
N LYS A 666 3.83 5.78 24.45
CA LYS A 666 4.07 5.88 22.99
C LYS A 666 5.47 5.42 22.56
N ASN A 667 6.51 5.69 23.36
CA ASN A 667 7.88 5.24 23.07
C ASN A 667 8.02 3.71 23.17
N GLN A 668 7.31 3.07 24.09
CA GLN A 668 7.32 1.61 24.20
C GLN A 668 6.57 0.97 23.04
N ARG A 669 5.41 1.52 22.66
CA ARG A 669 4.74 1.13 21.43
C ARG A 669 5.66 1.24 20.21
N LYS A 670 6.43 2.33 20.12
CA LYS A 670 7.41 2.52 19.04
C LYS A 670 8.50 1.44 19.08
N LYS A 671 9.03 1.09 20.25
CA LYS A 671 10.03 0.01 20.39
C LYS A 671 9.50 -1.34 19.92
N ILE A 672 8.29 -1.73 20.32
CA ILE A 672 7.67 -2.97 19.83
C ILE A 672 7.47 -2.94 18.32
N LYS A 673 7.02 -1.79 17.79
CA LYS A 673 6.88 -1.58 16.34
C LYS A 673 8.23 -1.73 15.61
N ASP A 674 9.27 -1.08 16.10
CA ASP A 674 10.61 -1.09 15.50
C ASP A 674 11.21 -2.50 15.56
N PHE A 675 11.06 -3.22 16.68
CA PHE A 675 11.44 -4.63 16.80
C PHE A 675 10.74 -5.50 15.75
N ILE A 676 9.41 -5.44 15.65
CA ILE A 676 8.64 -6.20 14.65
C ILE A 676 9.10 -5.86 13.24
N ASN A 677 9.32 -4.58 12.93
CA ASN A 677 9.77 -4.13 11.61
C ASN A 677 11.11 -4.77 11.19
N GLU A 678 12.00 -4.96 12.16
CA GLU A 678 13.35 -5.50 11.96
C GLU A 678 13.34 -7.02 11.78
N VAL A 679 12.47 -7.74 12.51
CA VAL A 679 12.48 -9.21 12.55
C VAL A 679 11.51 -9.90 11.57
N ILE A 680 10.52 -9.18 11.01
CA ILE A 680 9.54 -9.83 10.11
C ILE A 680 10.21 -10.33 8.81
N PRO A 681 10.01 -11.61 8.44
CA PRO A 681 10.44 -12.17 7.15
C PRO A 681 9.75 -11.51 5.97
N ASP A 682 10.37 -11.49 4.78
CA ASP A 682 9.78 -10.88 3.57
C ASP A 682 8.47 -11.55 3.13
N SER A 683 8.32 -12.85 3.40
CA SER A 683 7.12 -13.65 3.11
C SER A 683 5.86 -13.17 3.85
N THR A 684 6.02 -12.42 4.96
CA THR A 684 4.92 -11.83 5.73
C THR A 684 4.07 -10.83 4.94
N LYS A 685 4.56 -10.36 3.78
CA LYS A 685 3.78 -9.52 2.86
C LYS A 685 2.46 -10.16 2.40
N ILE A 686 2.29 -11.48 2.54
CA ILE A 686 1.03 -12.19 2.32
C ILE A 686 -0.14 -11.61 3.14
N ILE A 687 0.12 -11.02 4.31
CA ILE A 687 -0.92 -10.37 5.15
C ILE A 687 -1.59 -9.19 4.42
N LEU A 688 -0.91 -8.60 3.43
CA LEU A 688 -1.45 -7.53 2.60
C LEU A 688 -2.40 -8.05 1.50
N ASN A 689 -2.61 -9.37 1.38
CA ASN A 689 -3.55 -9.93 0.42
C ASN A 689 -5.00 -9.51 0.79
N LYS A 690 -5.62 -8.76 -0.11
CA LYS A 690 -6.98 -8.23 0.03
C LYS A 690 -8.07 -9.30 -0.03
N LYS A 691 -7.79 -10.46 -0.63
CA LYS A 691 -8.73 -11.59 -0.67
C LYS A 691 -8.83 -12.32 0.67
N SER A 692 -7.84 -12.17 1.54
CA SER A 692 -7.82 -12.80 2.86
C SER A 692 -8.90 -12.19 3.76
N ASN A 693 -9.75 -13.03 4.33
CA ASN A 693 -10.71 -12.57 5.33
C ASN A 693 -10.04 -12.30 6.69
N LYS A 694 -10.79 -11.79 7.66
CA LYS A 694 -10.27 -11.45 9.01
C LYS A 694 -9.62 -12.67 9.70
N ASN A 695 -10.22 -13.85 9.57
CA ASN A 695 -9.72 -15.07 10.19
C ASN A 695 -8.43 -15.55 9.52
N ASP A 696 -8.36 -15.49 8.18
CA ASP A 696 -7.15 -15.83 7.42
C ASP A 696 -5.98 -14.93 7.83
N LYS A 697 -6.22 -13.61 7.97
CA LYS A 697 -5.20 -12.65 8.43
C LYS A 697 -4.76 -12.90 9.87
N PHE A 698 -5.69 -13.20 10.77
CA PHE A 698 -5.38 -13.53 12.15
C PHE A 698 -4.53 -14.80 12.27
N ASN A 699 -4.89 -15.87 11.55
CA ASN A 699 -4.14 -17.13 11.53
C ASN A 699 -2.73 -16.97 10.93
N GLN A 700 -2.56 -16.07 9.95
CA GLN A 700 -1.23 -15.72 9.45
C GLN A 700 -0.43 -14.95 10.49
N PHE A 701 -1.04 -13.94 11.12
CA PHE A 701 -0.43 -13.16 12.18
C PHE A 701 0.06 -14.04 13.34
N THR A 702 -0.77 -14.93 13.87
CA THR A 702 -0.40 -15.81 14.99
C THR A 702 0.70 -16.79 14.60
N SER A 703 0.64 -17.37 13.39
CA SER A 703 1.68 -18.27 12.89
C SER A 703 3.04 -17.58 12.75
N PHE A 704 3.09 -16.38 12.18
CA PHE A 704 4.34 -15.62 12.09
C PHE A 704 4.85 -15.16 13.46
N MET A 705 3.95 -14.71 14.33
CA MET A 705 4.33 -14.29 15.68
C MET A 705 4.88 -15.45 16.50
N ASN A 706 4.36 -16.68 16.32
CA ASN A 706 4.93 -17.86 16.98
C ASN A 706 6.42 -18.04 16.64
N GLY A 707 6.76 -18.06 15.35
CA GLY A 707 8.16 -18.17 14.92
C GLY A 707 9.03 -16.99 15.35
N ILE A 708 8.53 -15.76 15.29
CA ILE A 708 9.24 -14.57 15.77
C ILE A 708 9.48 -14.64 17.28
N ILE A 709 8.52 -15.14 18.06
CA ILE A 709 8.64 -15.25 19.50
C ILE A 709 9.68 -16.32 19.87
N ASP A 710 9.63 -17.47 19.23
CA ASP A 710 10.58 -18.55 19.49
C ASP A 710 12.01 -18.12 19.11
N GLU A 711 12.21 -17.68 17.86
CA GLU A 711 13.54 -17.36 17.36
C GLU A 711 14.09 -16.02 17.85
N CYS A 712 13.30 -14.96 17.78
CA CYS A 712 13.80 -13.63 18.15
C CYS A 712 13.59 -13.38 19.64
N VAL A 713 12.40 -13.59 20.20
CA VAL A 713 12.16 -13.19 21.60
C VAL A 713 12.87 -14.10 22.59
N PHE A 714 12.84 -15.42 22.38
CA PHE A 714 13.42 -16.40 23.29
C PHE A 714 14.84 -16.83 22.93
N ASN A 715 15.09 -17.32 21.71
CA ASN A 715 16.44 -17.81 21.34
C ASN A 715 17.48 -16.69 21.38
N GLN A 716 17.14 -15.49 20.90
CA GLN A 716 18.01 -14.30 20.99
C GLN A 716 17.86 -13.51 22.30
N GLN A 717 17.04 -13.98 23.26
CA GLN A 717 16.89 -13.40 24.60
C GLN A 717 16.45 -11.92 24.64
N TYR A 718 15.63 -11.46 23.68
CA TYR A 718 15.19 -10.06 23.61
C TYR A 718 14.06 -9.70 24.58
N LEU A 719 13.34 -10.67 25.17
CA LEU A 719 12.15 -10.39 25.99
C LEU A 719 12.37 -9.30 27.06
N PRO A 720 13.45 -9.33 27.87
CA PRO A 720 13.64 -8.34 28.93
C PRO A 720 14.00 -6.92 28.44
N PHE A 721 14.33 -6.76 27.16
CA PHE A 721 14.56 -5.46 26.51
C PHE A 721 13.28 -4.86 25.94
N LEU A 722 12.24 -5.69 25.74
CA LEU A 722 10.96 -5.31 25.15
C LEU A 722 9.86 -5.10 26.19
N VAL A 723 9.90 -5.86 27.29
CA VAL A 723 8.86 -5.89 28.32
C VAL A 723 9.49 -5.84 29.72
N ASN A 724 8.87 -5.10 30.65
CA ASN A 724 9.31 -5.05 32.04
C ASN A 724 8.74 -6.20 32.90
N LYS A 725 9.41 -6.47 34.02
CA LYS A 725 9.14 -7.58 34.94
C LYS A 725 7.68 -7.63 35.42
N GLU A 726 7.09 -6.48 35.77
CA GLU A 726 5.71 -6.41 36.25
C GLU A 726 4.70 -6.95 35.22
N ILE A 727 4.93 -6.71 33.93
CA ILE A 727 4.09 -7.25 32.85
C ILE A 727 4.41 -8.72 32.58
N VAL A 728 5.68 -9.12 32.66
CA VAL A 728 6.07 -10.53 32.53
C VAL A 728 5.40 -11.39 33.61
N GLU A 729 5.50 -10.98 34.87
CA GLU A 729 4.90 -11.67 36.02
C GLU A 729 3.37 -11.77 35.90
N LYS A 730 2.72 -10.71 35.37
CA LYS A 730 1.27 -10.71 35.12
C LYS A 730 0.84 -11.83 34.18
N TYR A 731 1.62 -12.13 33.15
CA TYR A 731 1.28 -13.11 32.12
C TYR A 731 2.01 -14.45 32.23
N ALA A 732 2.94 -14.58 33.18
CA ALA A 732 3.68 -15.82 33.43
C ALA A 732 2.78 -17.02 33.75
N LEU A 733 1.56 -16.81 34.26
CA LEU A 733 0.60 -17.90 34.53
C LEU A 733 0.14 -18.64 33.26
N LEU A 734 0.24 -18.00 32.09
CA LEU A 734 -0.08 -18.63 30.80
C LEU A 734 1.08 -19.48 30.27
N MET A 735 2.29 -19.30 30.79
CA MET A 735 3.50 -19.98 30.34
C MET A 735 3.78 -21.25 31.15
N ASP A 736 4.47 -22.20 30.55
CA ASP A 736 4.88 -23.44 31.21
C ASP A 736 6.10 -23.22 32.15
N SER A 737 6.62 -24.29 32.76
CA SER A 737 7.80 -24.19 33.63
C SER A 737 9.10 -23.94 32.85
N PHE A 738 9.21 -24.47 31.63
CA PHE A 738 10.40 -24.35 30.80
C PHE A 738 10.59 -22.90 30.32
N ASP A 739 9.50 -22.25 29.91
CA ASP A 739 9.43 -20.84 29.55
C ASP A 739 9.86 -19.93 30.70
N LYS A 740 9.35 -20.21 31.90
CA LYS A 740 9.72 -19.45 33.11
C LYS A 740 11.20 -19.58 33.43
N ASP A 741 11.77 -20.76 33.26
CA ASP A 741 13.21 -21.00 33.43
C ASP A 741 14.05 -20.31 32.36
N LEU A 742 13.57 -20.22 31.11
CA LEU A 742 14.21 -19.41 30.07
C LEU A 742 14.23 -17.93 30.46
N ILE A 743 13.09 -17.38 30.89
CA ILE A 743 12.99 -15.97 31.32
C ILE A 743 13.94 -15.71 32.49
N ARG A 744 13.96 -16.58 33.51
CA ARG A 744 14.88 -16.46 34.65
C ARG A 744 16.35 -16.42 34.21
N ARG A 745 16.74 -17.27 33.25
CA ARG A 745 18.09 -17.24 32.68
C ARG A 745 18.41 -15.92 31.97
N MET A 746 17.45 -15.38 31.23
CA MET A 746 17.62 -14.05 30.60
C MET A 746 17.79 -12.95 31.65
N GLU A 747 17.05 -13.00 32.75
CA GLU A 747 17.18 -12.03 33.86
C GLU A 747 18.60 -12.02 34.46
N GLU A 748 19.21 -13.20 34.59
CA GLU A 748 20.55 -13.38 35.15
C GLU A 748 21.64 -12.80 34.24
N THR A 749 21.45 -12.87 32.92
CA THR A 749 22.42 -12.41 31.91
C THR A 749 22.23 -10.96 31.46
N LEU A 750 21.21 -10.26 31.98
CA LEU A 750 20.89 -8.88 31.60
C LEU A 750 22.04 -7.88 31.85
N PRO A 751 22.45 -7.08 30.85
CA PRO A 751 23.36 -5.97 31.05
C PRO A 751 22.73 -4.86 31.93
N PRO A 752 23.52 -3.96 32.53
CA PRO A 752 23.01 -2.93 33.46
C PRO A 752 21.84 -2.09 32.91
N ALA A 753 21.93 -1.67 31.64
CA ALA A 753 20.86 -0.89 31.00
C ALA A 753 19.57 -1.69 30.79
N GLY A 754 19.68 -2.97 30.41
CA GLY A 754 18.54 -3.87 30.30
C GLY A 754 17.90 -4.16 31.66
N ARG A 755 18.73 -4.32 32.71
CA ARG A 755 18.28 -4.52 34.09
C ARG A 755 17.52 -3.31 34.65
N GLU A 756 17.93 -2.09 34.30
CA GLU A 756 17.22 -0.87 34.74
C GLU A 756 15.81 -0.80 34.13
N PHE A 757 15.68 -1.05 32.83
CA PHE A 757 14.38 -1.08 32.16
C PHE A 757 13.50 -2.22 32.67
N TYR A 758 14.05 -3.44 32.72
CA TYR A 758 13.30 -4.64 33.09
C TYR A 758 12.70 -4.52 34.50
N ASN A 759 13.45 -3.96 35.46
CA ASN A 759 12.98 -3.80 36.85
C ASN A 759 12.17 -2.51 37.08
N ALA A 760 11.85 -1.74 36.04
CA ALA A 760 11.03 -0.55 36.21
C ALA A 760 9.55 -0.90 36.42
N SER A 761 8.90 -0.17 37.32
CA SER A 761 7.45 -0.26 37.48
C SER A 761 6.70 0.34 36.30
N ASN A 762 5.47 -0.13 36.10
CA ASN A 762 4.59 0.39 35.05
C ASN A 762 4.37 1.90 35.19
N ASP A 763 4.27 2.42 36.41
CA ASP A 763 4.12 3.86 36.64
C ASP A 763 5.35 4.66 36.22
N LYS A 764 6.55 4.14 36.46
CA LYS A 764 7.81 4.76 36.01
C LYS A 764 7.92 4.77 34.48
N ILE A 765 7.41 3.73 33.81
CA ILE A 765 7.39 3.66 32.34
C ILE A 765 6.35 4.64 31.76
N LYS A 766 5.17 4.75 32.39
CA LYS A 766 4.13 5.71 31.98
C LYS A 766 4.62 7.16 31.96
N THR A 767 5.49 7.56 32.91
CA THR A 767 6.05 8.92 32.95
C THR A 767 7.09 9.18 31.85
N GLY A 768 7.46 8.18 31.04
CA GLY A 768 8.47 8.33 30.01
C GLY A 768 9.90 8.31 30.53
N TYR A 769 10.16 7.69 31.67
CA TYR A 769 11.51 7.61 32.24
C TYR A 769 12.55 6.99 31.27
N PHE A 770 12.14 6.04 30.45
CA PHE A 770 12.98 5.45 29.40
C PHE A 770 12.67 6.09 28.03
N CYS A 771 13.00 7.38 27.88
CA CYS A 771 12.88 8.12 26.62
C CYS A 771 14.02 7.82 25.64
N GLU A 772 15.17 7.37 26.12
CA GLU A 772 16.29 6.98 25.26
C GLU A 772 16.15 5.51 24.85
N THR A 773 16.34 5.25 23.56
CA THR A 773 16.35 3.91 22.99
C THR A 773 17.51 3.14 23.59
N VAL A 774 17.23 2.25 24.55
CA VAL A 774 18.07 1.08 24.78
C VAL A 774 18.23 0.43 23.41
N THR A 775 19.43 0.53 22.84
CA THR A 775 19.73 -0.06 21.54
C THR A 775 19.52 -1.55 21.70
N LEU A 776 18.61 -2.13 20.93
CA LEU A 776 18.51 -3.59 20.87
C LEU A 776 19.90 -4.08 20.40
N PRO A 777 20.50 -5.08 21.07
CA PRO A 777 21.68 -5.75 20.54
C PRO A 777 21.42 -6.05 19.06
N THR A 778 22.37 -5.76 18.17
CA THR A 778 22.22 -5.95 16.73
C THR A 778 21.61 -7.32 16.45
N LEU A 779 20.41 -7.35 15.88
CA LEU A 779 19.82 -8.56 15.35
C LEU A 779 20.82 -9.12 14.33
N ASN A 780 21.42 -10.27 14.64
CA ASN A 780 22.30 -10.95 13.70
C ASN A 780 21.44 -11.27 12.49
N LYS A 781 21.62 -10.49 11.41
CA LYS A 781 20.98 -10.73 10.12
C LYS A 781 21.60 -12.01 9.54
N HIS A 782 21.00 -13.14 9.86
CA HIS A 782 21.19 -14.39 9.14
C HIS A 782 19.91 -14.69 8.39
#